data_AF-A0A969DCP2-F1
#
_entry.id   AF-A0A969DCP2-F1
#
_cell.length_a   1.000
_cell.length_b   1.000
_cell.length_c   1.000
_cell.angle_alpha   90.00
_cell.angle_beta   90.00
_cell.angle_gamma   90.00
#
_symmetry.space_group_name_H-M   'P 1'
#
loop_
_entity.id
_entity.type
_entity.pdbx_description
1 polymer ?
#
loop_
_entity_poly.entity_id
_entity_poly.type
_entity_poly.pdbx_seq_one_letter_code
_entity_poly.pdbx_strand_id
1 'polypeptide(L)'
;MNKAWQQAVDQANGLTLPKRLWQRPQVEGITIDGPTSRDLDDAIHIEATSTGAIASVHIADVAELVTIGSPLDKVALARTQTCYLSRGNIPMLPHALSEDKLSLVEGQPRPTVTIQVTLNHQAEIQATEIFESWIVSAKRFSYEQADRVCQNKTHPFHESLQLCQSWSERLNQERRNQGAIGGLFNASGFWVDENGAVTIHKGQLFHAQMIIQEFMILANRAVAHWFAERDILALYRNHTARTIAPEREQIMQALLTTGSMELIRQKLQNWLNKAEYNPTLIGHFALNLTAYCHFTSPIRRLPDLLNHRIIKALIHEQPHPYRKIELEQLCTYIATHNQQEEEATKAFYKERNQRDYQKQIEGEETSAALAALSEKEFSRIIKHATKENNFEPIEVAAMKRLEQAQLSVQSMYLLLIHSKNPTIQSRILAALQQRLEDATSVLAIATTQEPDWELLDYVEESQEIPPFLFWAEVSIAGEVTTTKAPAQSQRKQSARHLACLKWLEAYVSDELVSPGQRPELSEPSQSSELTAPQHEVAEPAQPSNVTVHPTLSASLEAGQNFVGLLQELSQSLGWTLPAYQFTGDSPEFICTCTVQVQEQTFIGRAISPQKKRGKQDAARDTLVQMQERFRYGSHTEIGSHTEIDEPKVFVTPSVEEEEPQPAKSSAPASTSISHPLLIKQLKDGQNYIGFLQQLCQTFVWALPEYEVIGETPEFICTCTVLAEGQRFIGEATSSQKKKAKYFAAKVVLLELQQYFQGGEV
;
A
#
# COMPACT_ATOMS: atom_id res chain seq x y z
N MET A 1 13.78 19.76 37.59
CA MET A 1 14.47 19.34 36.35
C MET A 1 15.70 20.19 36.04
N ASN A 2 15.64 21.53 36.08
CA ASN A 2 16.76 22.41 35.72
C ASN A 2 18.10 22.13 36.43
N LYS A 3 18.10 21.88 37.74
CA LYS A 3 19.34 21.56 38.48
C LYS A 3 19.96 20.22 38.04
N ALA A 4 19.14 19.20 37.81
CA ALA A 4 19.61 17.89 37.35
C ALA A 4 20.14 17.96 35.91
N TRP A 5 19.49 18.73 35.04
CA TRP A 5 19.97 19.01 33.69
C TRP A 5 21.32 19.72 33.70
N GLN A 6 21.49 20.76 34.51
CA GLN A 6 22.76 21.47 34.60
C GLN A 6 23.89 20.54 35.09
N GLN A 7 23.63 19.72 36.11
CA GLN A 7 24.61 18.72 36.58
C GLN A 7 24.98 17.71 35.48
N ALA A 8 24.01 17.27 34.68
CA ALA A 8 24.25 16.38 33.55
C ALA A 8 25.08 17.06 32.45
N VAL A 9 24.81 18.35 32.16
CA VAL A 9 25.61 19.15 31.22
C VAL A 9 27.05 19.31 31.71
N ASP A 10 27.25 19.65 32.98
CA ASP A 10 28.57 19.82 33.58
C ASP A 10 29.34 18.49 33.55
N GLN A 11 28.67 17.38 33.89
CA GLN A 11 29.24 16.03 33.79
C GLN A 11 29.61 15.69 32.34
N ALA A 12 28.72 15.95 31.37
CA ALA A 12 28.97 15.69 29.96
C ALA A 12 30.16 16.49 29.43
N ASN A 13 30.29 17.76 29.81
CA ASN A 13 31.39 18.62 29.39
C ASN A 13 32.74 18.18 29.98
N GLY A 14 32.76 17.73 31.24
CA GLY A 14 33.97 17.26 31.91
C GLY A 14 34.39 15.82 31.56
N LEU A 15 33.54 15.06 30.87
CA LEU A 15 33.80 13.65 30.55
C LEU A 15 34.92 13.52 29.51
N THR A 16 35.89 12.65 29.77
CA THR A 16 36.90 12.24 28.78
C THR A 16 36.75 10.75 28.49
N LEU A 17 36.79 10.37 27.21
CA LEU A 17 36.69 8.97 26.81
C LEU A 17 37.90 8.18 27.36
N PRO A 18 37.69 7.12 28.17
CA PRO A 18 38.79 6.40 28.78
C PRO A 18 39.58 5.58 27.75
N LYS A 19 40.92 5.54 27.89
CA LYS A 19 41.82 4.85 26.94
C LYS A 19 41.53 3.35 26.78
N ARG A 20 40.91 2.70 27.79
CA ARG A 20 40.54 1.29 27.73
C ARG A 20 39.55 0.96 26.61
N LEU A 21 38.77 1.95 26.13
CA LEU A 21 37.82 1.74 25.04
C LEU A 21 38.53 1.33 23.75
N TRP A 22 39.75 1.81 23.53
CA TRP A 22 40.55 1.54 22.33
C TRP A 22 41.28 0.20 22.39
N GLN A 23 41.13 -0.55 23.48
CA GLN A 23 41.60 -1.94 23.60
C GLN A 23 40.58 -2.94 23.08
N ARG A 24 39.32 -2.50 22.87
CA ARG A 24 38.27 -3.30 22.22
C ARG A 24 38.63 -3.52 20.74
N PRO A 25 38.06 -4.55 20.09
CA PRO A 25 38.22 -4.73 18.65
C PRO A 25 37.76 -3.49 17.87
N GLN A 26 38.57 -3.06 16.91
CA GLN A 26 38.19 -2.03 15.96
C GLN A 26 37.31 -2.66 14.87
N VAL A 27 36.24 -1.98 14.49
CA VAL A 27 35.35 -2.38 13.40
C VAL A 27 35.33 -1.34 12.28
N GLU A 28 35.01 -1.77 11.07
CA GLU A 28 34.82 -0.92 9.90
C GLU A 28 33.35 -0.57 9.72
N GLY A 29 33.04 0.58 9.12
CA GLY A 29 31.66 0.94 8.78
C GLY A 29 31.47 2.40 8.38
N ILE A 30 30.26 2.70 7.94
CA ILE A 30 29.81 4.02 7.48
C ILE A 30 28.51 4.43 8.18
N THR A 31 28.24 5.73 8.25
CA THR A 31 26.97 6.26 8.79
C THR A 31 26.14 6.86 7.65
N ILE A 32 24.83 6.62 7.64
CA ILE A 32 23.90 7.20 6.65
C ILE A 32 22.72 7.83 7.38
N ASP A 33 22.57 9.14 7.26
CA ASP A 33 21.60 9.89 8.06
C ASP A 33 20.94 11.03 7.29
N GLY A 34 20.01 11.73 7.95
CA GLY A 34 19.52 13.02 7.48
C GLY A 34 20.67 14.05 7.38
N PRO A 35 20.64 14.97 6.41
CA PRO A 35 21.69 15.98 6.22
C PRO A 35 21.85 16.90 7.44
N THR A 36 20.81 17.05 8.25
CA THR A 36 20.80 17.88 9.47
C THR A 36 21.04 17.09 10.76
N SER A 37 21.14 15.75 10.70
CA SER A 37 21.35 14.92 11.89
C SER A 37 22.69 15.23 12.54
N ARG A 38 22.77 15.11 13.87
CA ARG A 38 24.02 15.36 14.63
C ARG A 38 24.30 14.29 15.66
N ASP A 39 23.26 13.66 16.15
CA ASP A 39 23.19 12.52 17.05
C ASP A 39 23.13 11.21 16.25
N LEU A 40 24.26 10.79 15.68
CA LEU A 40 24.35 9.58 14.85
C LEU A 40 24.54 8.36 15.76
N ASP A 41 23.49 7.56 15.91
CA ASP A 41 23.46 6.39 16.78
C ASP A 41 24.15 5.16 16.16
N ASP A 42 24.01 4.99 14.85
CA ASP A 42 24.30 3.75 14.15
C ASP A 42 25.25 3.93 12.96
N ALA A 43 26.07 2.91 12.75
CA ALA A 43 26.89 2.72 11.56
C ALA A 43 26.70 1.28 11.05
N ILE A 44 26.86 1.09 9.74
CA ILE A 44 26.65 -0.20 9.08
C ILE A 44 27.88 -0.63 8.29
N HIS A 45 28.05 -1.95 8.20
CA HIS A 45 29.01 -2.63 7.34
C HIS A 45 28.42 -3.96 6.88
N ILE A 46 28.77 -4.41 5.68
CA ILE A 46 28.32 -5.72 5.17
C ILE A 46 29.39 -6.36 4.30
N GLU A 47 29.57 -7.66 4.48
CA GLU A 47 30.51 -8.47 3.74
C GLU A 47 29.79 -9.65 3.10
N ALA A 48 30.06 -9.91 1.82
CA ALA A 48 29.55 -11.09 1.15
C ALA A 48 30.34 -12.33 1.60
N THR A 49 29.64 -13.46 1.74
CA THR A 49 30.25 -14.76 2.01
C THR A 49 29.87 -15.75 0.92
N SER A 50 30.48 -16.94 0.91
CA SER A 50 30.12 -18.00 -0.04
C SER A 50 28.67 -18.48 0.12
N THR A 51 28.10 -18.36 1.33
CA THR A 51 26.76 -18.86 1.69
C THR A 51 25.73 -17.76 1.93
N GLY A 52 26.10 -16.48 1.78
CA GLY A 52 25.22 -15.34 1.98
C GLY A 52 26.00 -14.06 2.31
N ALA A 53 25.79 -13.50 3.50
CA ALA A 53 26.50 -12.30 3.95
C ALA A 53 26.63 -12.22 5.47
N ILE A 54 27.52 -11.35 5.93
CA ILE A 54 27.65 -10.94 7.32
C ILE A 54 27.31 -9.45 7.38
N ALA A 55 26.16 -9.11 7.95
CA ALA A 55 25.74 -7.73 8.17
C ALA A 55 26.12 -7.30 9.59
N SER A 56 26.82 -6.19 9.72
CA SER A 56 27.23 -5.64 11.01
C SER A 56 26.58 -4.27 11.23
N VAL A 57 26.02 -4.08 12.42
CA VAL A 57 25.45 -2.82 12.87
C VAL A 57 26.17 -2.40 14.14
N HIS A 58 26.79 -1.22 14.11
CA HIS A 58 27.60 -0.68 15.20
C HIS A 58 26.83 0.46 15.86
N ILE A 59 26.44 0.29 17.11
CA ILE A 59 25.61 1.27 17.83
C ILE A 59 26.46 1.99 18.87
N ALA A 60 26.31 3.30 18.99
CA ALA A 60 27.00 4.12 20.00
C ALA A 60 26.83 3.52 21.42
N ASP A 61 27.94 3.33 22.14
CA ASP A 61 27.94 2.70 23.47
C ASP A 61 27.58 3.71 24.58
N VAL A 62 26.29 4.06 24.65
CA VAL A 62 25.78 5.05 25.61
C VAL A 62 25.86 4.55 27.04
N ALA A 63 25.64 3.24 27.25
CA ALA A 63 25.67 2.61 28.57
C ALA A 63 27.06 2.69 29.24
N GLU A 64 28.14 2.80 28.45
CA GLU A 64 29.49 3.05 28.95
C GLU A 64 29.63 4.41 29.65
N LEU A 65 29.00 5.45 29.10
CA LEU A 65 29.15 6.83 29.58
C LEU A 65 28.03 7.26 30.53
N VAL A 66 26.87 6.61 30.44
CA VAL A 66 25.67 6.90 31.22
C VAL A 66 25.42 5.78 32.22
N THR A 67 26.15 5.81 33.34
CA THR A 67 26.03 4.81 34.42
C THR A 67 24.80 5.02 35.29
N ILE A 68 24.23 3.92 35.81
CA ILE A 68 23.02 3.94 36.64
C ILE A 68 23.20 4.86 37.85
N GLY A 69 22.23 5.74 38.09
CA GLY A 69 22.22 6.69 39.20
C GLY A 69 23.02 7.99 38.98
N SER A 70 23.79 8.09 37.90
CA SER A 70 24.52 9.32 37.53
C SER A 70 23.56 10.47 37.19
N PRO A 71 24.01 11.75 37.24
CA PRO A 71 23.23 12.87 36.72
C PRO A 71 22.74 12.67 35.28
N LEU A 72 23.58 12.11 34.40
CA LEU A 72 23.22 11.75 33.03
C LEU A 72 22.08 10.72 32.97
N ASP A 73 22.12 9.67 33.80
CA ASP A 73 21.06 8.66 33.87
C ASP A 73 19.74 9.25 34.37
N LYS A 74 19.80 10.12 35.38
CA LYS A 74 18.61 10.80 35.92
C LYS A 74 17.91 11.66 34.86
N VAL A 75 18.66 12.33 33.99
CA VAL A 75 18.05 13.12 32.91
C VAL A 75 17.54 12.25 31.76
N ALA A 76 18.22 11.15 31.45
CA ALA A 76 17.74 10.17 30.49
C ALA A 76 16.41 9.55 30.95
N LEU A 77 16.32 9.15 32.22
CA LEU A 77 15.08 8.69 32.86
C LEU A 77 14.00 9.78 32.84
N ALA A 78 14.35 11.02 33.20
CA ALA A 78 13.37 12.10 33.26
C ALA A 78 12.81 12.51 31.89
N ARG A 79 13.57 12.32 30.79
CA ARG A 79 13.16 12.70 29.44
C ARG A 79 12.63 11.55 28.59
N THR A 80 13.02 10.31 28.91
CA THR A 80 12.73 9.03 28.21
C THR A 80 13.17 8.93 26.74
N GLN A 81 13.10 10.02 25.99
CA GLN A 81 13.47 10.10 24.58
C GLN A 81 13.84 11.53 24.18
N THR A 82 14.46 11.70 23.01
CA THR A 82 14.64 13.00 22.37
C THR A 82 13.35 13.43 21.68
N CYS A 83 12.86 14.65 21.95
CA CYS A 83 11.69 15.20 21.28
C CYS A 83 12.11 16.08 20.11
N TYR A 84 11.74 15.71 18.88
CA TYR A 84 12.08 16.47 17.68
C TYR A 84 10.97 17.48 17.34
N LEU A 85 11.34 18.76 17.24
CA LEU A 85 10.45 19.89 16.97
C LEU A 85 10.77 20.50 15.59
N SER A 86 9.89 21.35 15.07
CA SER A 86 10.08 21.98 13.74
C SER A 86 11.30 22.91 13.63
N ARG A 87 11.85 23.38 14.76
CA ARG A 87 13.01 24.31 14.82
C ARG A 87 14.16 23.79 15.67
N GLY A 88 14.20 22.51 16.01
CA GLY A 88 15.24 21.93 16.86
C GLY A 88 14.80 20.67 17.56
N ASN A 89 15.52 20.26 18.60
CA ASN A 89 15.17 19.10 19.42
C ASN A 89 15.30 19.43 20.91
N ILE A 90 14.62 18.64 21.74
CA ILE A 90 14.83 18.57 23.18
C ILE A 90 15.52 17.22 23.41
N PRO A 91 16.86 17.18 23.50
CA PRO A 91 17.59 15.92 23.48
C PRO A 91 17.46 15.16 24.79
N MET A 92 17.41 13.83 24.75
CA MET A 92 17.39 13.00 25.97
C MET A 92 18.65 13.22 26.81
N LEU A 93 19.79 13.36 26.13
CA LEU A 93 21.12 13.56 26.72
C LEU A 93 21.68 14.94 26.33
N PRO A 94 22.59 15.54 27.12
CA PRO A 94 23.24 16.80 26.75
C PRO A 94 23.99 16.71 25.41
N HIS A 95 23.96 17.79 24.62
CA HIS A 95 24.63 17.86 23.30
C HIS A 95 26.11 17.49 23.33
N ALA A 96 26.83 17.87 24.39
CA ALA A 96 28.25 17.52 24.58
C ALA A 96 28.52 16.01 24.70
N LEU A 97 27.47 15.21 24.90
CA LEU A 97 27.52 13.76 24.86
C LEU A 97 26.88 13.24 23.57
N SER A 98 25.65 13.65 23.27
CA SER A 98 24.84 13.10 22.17
C SER A 98 25.33 13.48 20.77
N GLU A 99 25.86 14.70 20.57
CA GLU A 99 26.30 15.20 19.27
C GLU A 99 27.84 15.19 19.10
N ASP A 100 28.56 14.88 20.18
CA ASP A 100 30.02 14.91 20.21
C ASP A 100 30.59 13.54 20.61
N LYS A 101 30.64 13.23 21.91
CA LYS A 101 31.38 12.06 22.45
C LYS A 101 30.80 10.69 22.07
N LEU A 102 29.50 10.60 21.80
CA LEU A 102 28.82 9.36 21.41
C LEU A 102 28.53 9.29 19.91
N SER A 103 28.19 10.43 19.30
CA SER A 103 27.83 10.49 17.88
C SER A 103 28.94 9.90 17.01
N LEU A 104 28.56 8.99 16.11
CA LEU A 104 29.47 8.26 15.22
C LEU A 104 29.97 9.11 14.04
N VAL A 105 30.47 10.31 14.35
CA VAL A 105 30.95 11.28 13.36
C VAL A 105 32.16 10.76 12.55
N GLU A 106 32.22 11.17 11.28
CA GLU A 106 33.28 10.77 10.34
C GLU A 106 34.68 11.07 10.89
N GLY A 107 35.58 10.09 10.74
CA GLY A 107 37.01 10.26 11.02
C GLY A 107 37.40 10.34 12.50
N GLN A 108 36.47 10.18 13.44
CA GLN A 108 36.79 10.17 14.88
C GLN A 108 36.49 8.83 15.53
N PRO A 109 37.34 8.36 16.47
CA PRO A 109 37.11 7.11 17.17
C PRO A 109 35.95 7.23 18.16
N ARG A 110 35.06 6.25 18.16
CA ARG A 110 33.88 6.17 19.05
C ARG A 110 33.66 4.75 19.57
N PRO A 111 33.30 4.59 20.86
CA PRO A 111 32.97 3.28 21.41
C PRO A 111 31.60 2.82 20.90
N THR A 112 31.49 1.54 20.58
CA THR A 112 30.26 0.94 20.05
C THR A 112 29.95 -0.40 20.70
N VAL A 113 28.69 -0.79 20.65
CA VAL A 113 28.25 -2.18 20.78
C VAL A 113 27.89 -2.66 19.37
N THR A 114 28.56 -3.71 18.91
CA THR A 114 28.36 -4.26 17.56
C THR A 114 27.44 -5.46 17.62
N ILE A 115 26.47 -5.49 16.71
CA ILE A 115 25.63 -6.64 16.40
C ILE A 115 26.08 -7.15 15.03
N GLN A 116 26.68 -8.33 14.99
CA GLN A 116 27.07 -9.00 13.75
C GLN A 116 26.10 -10.15 13.49
N VAL A 117 25.50 -10.16 12.30
CA VAL A 117 24.45 -11.11 11.91
C VAL A 117 24.87 -11.84 10.65
N THR A 118 25.02 -13.15 10.76
CA THR A 118 25.28 -14.02 9.60
C THR A 118 23.95 -14.38 8.93
N LEU A 119 23.85 -14.11 7.63
CA LEU A 119 22.68 -14.33 6.80
C LEU A 119 22.98 -15.38 5.73
N ASN A 120 22.02 -16.27 5.46
CA ASN A 120 22.05 -17.10 4.26
C ASN A 120 21.54 -16.34 3.02
N HIS A 121 21.59 -16.95 1.83
CA HIS A 121 21.12 -16.35 0.56
C HIS A 121 19.64 -15.91 0.56
N GLN A 122 18.83 -16.48 1.47
CA GLN A 122 17.41 -16.18 1.69
C GLN A 122 17.20 -15.03 2.71
N ALA A 123 18.27 -14.44 3.23
CA ALA A 123 18.27 -13.41 4.27
C ALA A 123 17.72 -13.87 5.64
N GLU A 124 17.79 -15.18 5.90
CA GLU A 124 17.48 -15.77 7.20
C GLU A 124 18.70 -15.69 8.11
N ILE A 125 18.47 -15.38 9.40
CA ILE A 125 19.52 -15.30 10.41
C ILE A 125 20.04 -16.71 10.73
N GLN A 126 21.34 -16.92 10.53
CA GLN A 126 22.04 -18.16 10.88
C GLN A 126 22.77 -18.06 12.22
N ALA A 127 23.32 -16.87 12.51
CA ALA A 127 24.03 -16.61 13.75
C ALA A 127 23.94 -15.11 14.11
N THR A 128 24.06 -14.82 15.41
CA THR A 128 24.12 -13.45 15.94
C THR A 128 25.21 -13.38 17.00
N GLU A 129 26.18 -12.49 16.79
CA GLU A 129 27.27 -12.20 17.72
C GLU A 129 27.15 -10.75 18.17
N ILE A 130 27.30 -10.52 19.48
CA ILE A 130 27.15 -9.20 20.09
C ILE A 130 28.33 -8.93 21.01
N PHE A 131 29.09 -7.87 20.75
CA PHE A 131 30.32 -7.57 21.47
C PHE A 131 30.60 -6.07 21.54
N GLU A 132 31.41 -5.66 22.52
CA GLU A 132 31.87 -4.29 22.62
C GLU A 132 33.04 -4.02 21.66
N SER A 133 33.00 -2.89 20.96
CA SER A 133 33.96 -2.51 19.93
C SER A 133 34.24 -1.00 19.97
N TRP A 134 35.05 -0.53 19.03
CA TRP A 134 35.10 0.89 18.67
C TRP A 134 35.24 1.04 17.15
N ILE A 135 34.77 2.18 16.63
CA ILE A 135 34.74 2.48 15.20
C ILE A 135 35.40 3.82 14.92
N VAL A 136 35.99 3.96 13.74
CA VAL A 136 36.22 5.25 13.08
C VAL A 136 35.35 5.24 11.83
N SER A 137 34.25 6.00 11.85
CA SER A 137 33.33 6.03 10.69
C SER A 137 34.11 6.49 9.46
N ALA A 138 34.21 5.61 8.47
CA ALA A 138 35.03 5.84 7.28
C ALA A 138 34.45 6.95 6.41
N LYS A 139 33.12 7.09 6.41
CA LYS A 139 32.40 8.14 5.71
C LYS A 139 31.02 8.36 6.32
N ARG A 140 30.62 9.64 6.41
CA ARG A 140 29.23 10.04 6.64
C ARG A 140 28.55 10.40 5.32
N PHE A 141 27.45 9.72 5.02
CA PHE A 141 26.58 10.03 3.88
C PHE A 141 25.25 10.62 4.33
N SER A 142 24.69 11.53 3.54
CA SER A 142 23.24 11.74 3.53
C SER A 142 22.56 10.62 2.72
N TYR A 143 21.26 10.41 2.94
CA TYR A 143 20.48 9.45 2.11
C TYR A 143 20.64 9.69 0.61
N GLU A 144 20.58 10.96 0.17
CA GLU A 144 20.75 11.33 -1.23
C GLU A 144 22.17 11.02 -1.74
N GLN A 145 23.20 11.29 -0.93
CA GLN A 145 24.59 11.00 -1.31
C GLN A 145 24.82 9.49 -1.44
N ALA A 146 24.29 8.69 -0.53
CA ALA A 146 24.41 7.23 -0.59
C ALA A 146 23.79 6.68 -1.88
N ASP A 147 22.58 7.11 -2.26
CA ASP A 147 21.93 6.73 -3.53
C ASP A 147 22.77 7.11 -4.75
N ARG A 148 23.35 8.32 -4.77
CA ARG A 148 24.23 8.76 -5.86
C ARG A 148 25.50 7.90 -5.96
N VAL A 149 26.07 7.49 -4.83
CA VAL A 149 27.25 6.61 -4.80
C VAL A 149 26.91 5.20 -5.28
N CYS A 150 25.73 4.66 -4.96
CA CYS A 150 25.26 3.40 -5.53
C CYS A 150 25.23 3.40 -7.07
N GLN A 151 25.09 4.57 -7.70
CA GLN A 151 25.07 4.70 -9.16
C GLN A 151 26.45 5.02 -9.76
N ASN A 152 27.44 5.41 -8.94
CA ASN A 152 28.75 5.84 -9.39
C ASN A 152 29.82 4.75 -9.21
N LYS A 153 30.05 3.96 -10.27
CA LYS A 153 31.00 2.83 -10.28
C LYS A 153 32.46 3.19 -9.95
N THR A 154 32.85 4.45 -10.08
CA THR A 154 34.23 4.89 -9.78
C THR A 154 34.43 5.33 -8.34
N HIS A 155 33.34 5.47 -7.56
CA HIS A 155 33.43 5.89 -6.18
C HIS A 155 33.93 4.75 -5.28
N PRO A 156 34.85 5.00 -4.32
CA PRO A 156 35.44 3.93 -3.50
C PRO A 156 34.44 3.09 -2.69
N PHE A 157 33.34 3.72 -2.25
CA PHE A 157 32.27 3.06 -1.48
C PHE A 157 31.14 2.46 -2.35
N HIS A 158 31.29 2.45 -3.67
CA HIS A 158 30.25 1.97 -4.59
C HIS A 158 29.86 0.52 -4.31
N GLU A 159 30.85 -0.38 -4.24
CA GLU A 159 30.59 -1.82 -4.06
C GLU A 159 29.93 -2.11 -2.71
N SER A 160 30.43 -1.50 -1.63
CA SER A 160 29.87 -1.67 -0.29
C SER A 160 28.43 -1.16 -0.20
N LEU A 161 28.13 0.03 -0.75
CA LEU A 161 26.76 0.58 -0.74
C LEU A 161 25.82 -0.19 -1.67
N GLN A 162 26.30 -0.69 -2.81
CA GLN A 162 25.52 -1.58 -3.67
C GLN A 162 25.19 -2.89 -2.95
N LEU A 163 26.13 -3.45 -2.19
CA LEU A 163 25.91 -4.64 -1.40
C LEU A 163 24.86 -4.36 -0.29
N CYS A 164 25.00 -3.27 0.46
CA CYS A 164 24.00 -2.81 1.42
C CYS A 164 22.60 -2.68 0.79
N GLN A 165 22.51 -2.06 -0.39
CA GLN A 165 21.25 -1.90 -1.12
C GLN A 165 20.64 -3.26 -1.44
N SER A 166 21.41 -4.15 -2.09
CA SER A 166 20.92 -5.47 -2.51
C SER A 166 20.42 -6.34 -1.34
N TRP A 167 21.10 -6.29 -0.19
CA TRP A 167 20.69 -7.02 1.00
C TRP A 167 19.51 -6.37 1.71
N SER A 168 19.41 -5.04 1.73
CA SER A 168 18.23 -4.35 2.26
C SER A 168 16.96 -4.69 1.46
N GLU A 169 17.07 -4.79 0.13
CA GLU A 169 15.96 -5.21 -0.73
C GLU A 169 15.53 -6.66 -0.43
N ARG A 170 16.50 -7.57 -0.24
CA ARG A 170 16.25 -8.97 0.17
C ARG A 170 15.57 -9.07 1.53
N LEU A 171 16.10 -8.37 2.55
CA LEU A 171 15.52 -8.32 3.89
C LEU A 171 14.09 -7.77 3.88
N ASN A 172 13.88 -6.70 3.11
CA ASN A 172 12.56 -6.11 2.96
C ASN A 172 11.58 -7.06 2.26
N GLN A 173 12.05 -7.80 1.24
CA GLN A 173 11.24 -8.78 0.54
C GLN A 173 10.93 -10.01 1.40
N GLU A 174 11.88 -10.49 2.21
CA GLU A 174 11.67 -11.56 3.19
C GLU A 174 10.57 -11.19 4.19
N ARG A 175 10.65 -10.00 4.80
CA ARG A 175 9.61 -9.46 5.68
C ARG A 175 8.25 -9.32 4.99
N ARG A 176 8.23 -8.84 3.74
CA ARG A 176 6.98 -8.74 2.95
C ARG A 176 6.35 -10.11 2.69
N ASN A 177 7.16 -11.10 2.33
CA ASN A 177 6.70 -12.46 2.07
C ASN A 177 6.16 -13.14 3.33
N GLN A 178 6.66 -12.76 4.51
CA GLN A 178 6.12 -13.20 5.80
C GLN A 178 4.87 -12.40 6.23
N GLY A 179 4.49 -11.35 5.50
CA GLY A 179 3.29 -10.57 5.75
C GLY A 179 3.47 -9.43 6.73
N ALA A 180 4.66 -8.83 6.82
CA ALA A 180 4.84 -7.55 7.48
C ALA A 180 3.92 -6.47 6.85
N ILE A 181 3.37 -5.60 7.70
CA ILE A 181 2.49 -4.48 7.32
C ILE A 181 3.08 -3.11 7.69
N GLY A 182 3.98 -3.07 8.67
CA GLY A 182 4.68 -1.85 9.12
C GLY A 182 6.09 -1.73 8.54
N GLY A 183 6.52 -0.50 8.30
CA GLY A 183 7.82 -0.18 7.67
C GLY A 183 7.83 -0.45 6.17
N LEU A 184 6.68 -0.29 5.48
CA LEU A 184 6.55 -0.58 4.06
C LEU A 184 5.94 0.58 3.29
N PHE A 185 6.38 0.72 2.03
CA PHE A 185 5.67 1.50 1.03
C PHE A 185 4.59 0.62 0.39
N ASN A 186 3.35 1.08 0.41
CA ASN A 186 2.29 0.39 -0.33
C ASN A 186 2.39 0.69 -1.84
N ALA A 187 1.55 0.04 -2.66
CA ALA A 187 1.54 0.22 -4.11
C ALA A 187 1.26 1.67 -4.57
N SER A 188 0.66 2.49 -3.70
CA SER A 188 0.39 3.92 -3.92
C SER A 188 1.49 4.84 -3.36
N GLY A 189 2.60 4.29 -2.86
CA GLY A 189 3.73 5.05 -2.31
C GLY A 189 3.54 5.59 -0.89
N PHE A 190 2.51 5.14 -0.16
CA PHE A 190 2.31 5.51 1.24
C PHE A 190 3.22 4.71 2.15
N TRP A 191 3.86 5.38 3.09
CA TRP A 191 4.62 4.74 4.15
C TRP A 191 3.71 4.50 5.36
N VAL A 192 3.73 3.27 5.87
CA VAL A 192 2.93 2.85 7.03
C VAL A 192 3.87 2.48 8.17
N ASP A 193 3.68 3.09 9.35
CA ASP A 193 4.44 2.76 10.55
C ASP A 193 3.89 1.52 11.30
N GLU A 194 4.55 1.13 12.38
CA GLU A 194 4.15 0.00 13.20
C GLU A 194 2.76 0.15 13.86
N ASN A 195 2.29 1.38 14.10
CA ASN A 195 1.01 1.68 14.75
C ASN A 195 -0.11 2.00 13.75
N GLY A 196 0.16 1.87 12.44
CA GLY A 196 -0.81 2.16 11.39
C GLY A 196 -0.91 3.64 10.99
N ALA A 197 0.02 4.49 11.42
CA ALA A 197 0.10 5.85 10.92
C ALA A 197 0.59 5.83 9.46
N VAL A 198 -0.24 6.38 8.58
CA VAL A 198 0.05 6.48 7.15
C VAL A 198 0.61 7.87 6.87
N THR A 199 1.75 7.96 6.20
CA THR A 199 2.32 9.23 5.76
C THR A 199 2.60 9.22 4.24
N ILE A 200 2.46 10.39 3.62
CA ILE A 200 3.05 10.64 2.30
C ILE A 200 4.43 11.23 2.53
N HIS A 201 5.44 10.61 1.94
CA HIS A 201 6.75 11.25 1.82
C HIS A 201 6.65 12.48 0.92
N LYS A 202 6.82 13.66 1.53
CA LYS A 202 6.95 14.92 0.78
C LYS A 202 8.38 15.02 0.23
N GLY A 203 8.62 14.46 -0.95
CA GLY A 203 9.91 14.52 -1.64
C GLY A 203 10.31 13.19 -2.26
N GLN A 204 11.54 13.13 -2.77
CA GLN A 204 12.12 11.90 -3.30
C GLN A 204 12.40 10.92 -2.16
N LEU A 205 11.90 9.70 -2.32
CA LEU A 205 12.28 8.56 -1.48
C LEU A 205 13.62 8.02 -1.95
N PHE A 206 14.59 7.95 -1.04
CA PHE A 206 15.93 7.44 -1.34
C PHE A 206 16.03 5.98 -0.91
N HIS A 207 16.66 5.13 -1.72
CA HIS A 207 16.88 3.72 -1.38
C HIS A 207 17.69 3.56 -0.10
N ALA A 208 18.61 4.47 0.17
CA ALA A 208 19.41 4.53 1.39
C ALA A 208 18.56 4.60 2.67
N GLN A 209 17.32 5.11 2.61
CA GLN A 209 16.41 5.07 3.76
C GLN A 209 15.95 3.64 4.05
N MET A 210 15.71 2.83 3.01
CA MET A 210 15.41 1.41 3.14
C MET A 210 16.62 0.63 3.67
N ILE A 211 17.84 0.97 3.22
CA ILE A 211 19.08 0.37 3.74
C ILE A 211 19.12 0.48 5.27
N ILE A 212 19.05 1.71 5.80
CA ILE A 212 19.11 1.92 7.25
C ILE A 212 17.92 1.27 7.94
N GLN A 213 16.69 1.42 7.41
CA GLN A 213 15.51 0.81 8.00
C GLN A 213 15.68 -0.71 8.19
N GLU A 214 16.07 -1.44 7.15
CA GLU A 214 16.15 -2.90 7.21
C GLU A 214 17.34 -3.39 8.03
N PHE A 215 18.48 -2.69 8.01
CA PHE A 215 19.60 -3.00 8.90
C PHE A 215 19.26 -2.77 10.37
N MET A 216 18.53 -1.69 10.70
CA MET A 216 18.08 -1.45 12.07
C MET A 216 17.05 -2.47 12.53
N ILE A 217 16.09 -2.85 11.67
CA ILE A 217 15.12 -3.92 11.96
C ILE A 217 15.86 -5.26 12.14
N LEU A 218 16.85 -5.55 11.31
CA LEU A 218 17.69 -6.75 11.42
C LEU A 218 18.42 -6.81 12.76
N ALA A 219 19.10 -5.74 13.18
CA ALA A 219 19.80 -5.69 14.46
C ALA A 219 18.82 -5.82 15.63
N ASN A 220 17.71 -5.08 15.60
CA ASN A 220 16.67 -5.11 16.63
C ASN A 220 16.03 -6.50 16.79
N ARG A 221 15.74 -7.19 15.66
CA ARG A 221 15.20 -8.56 15.69
C ARG A 221 16.26 -9.57 16.18
N ALA A 222 17.51 -9.44 15.72
CA ALA A 222 18.61 -10.32 16.12
C ALA A 222 18.89 -10.25 17.63
N VAL A 223 18.96 -9.04 18.20
CA VAL A 223 19.13 -8.84 19.65
C VAL A 223 17.93 -9.41 20.43
N ALA A 224 16.71 -9.19 19.95
CA ALA A 224 15.51 -9.71 20.62
C ALA A 224 15.47 -11.25 20.62
N HIS A 225 15.84 -11.88 19.51
CA HIS A 225 16.00 -13.34 19.45
C HIS A 225 17.10 -13.83 20.38
N TRP A 226 18.24 -13.15 20.41
CA TRP A 226 19.36 -13.49 21.30
C TRP A 226 18.94 -13.46 22.78
N PHE A 227 18.15 -12.47 23.19
CA PHE A 227 17.55 -12.42 24.54
C PHE A 227 16.54 -13.54 24.77
N ALA A 228 15.62 -13.76 23.82
CA ALA A 228 14.55 -14.74 23.95
C ALA A 228 15.06 -16.18 24.07
N GLU A 229 16.04 -16.56 23.25
CA GLU A 229 16.68 -17.89 23.28
C GLU A 229 17.40 -18.19 24.60
N ARG A 230 17.78 -17.15 25.32
CA ARG A 230 18.50 -17.22 26.60
C ARG A 230 17.61 -16.92 27.81
N ASP A 231 16.29 -16.78 27.60
CA ASP A 231 15.31 -16.40 28.63
C ASP A 231 15.72 -15.15 29.42
N ILE A 232 16.27 -14.15 28.72
CA ILE A 232 16.71 -12.89 29.33
C ILE A 232 15.53 -11.94 29.48
N LEU A 233 15.40 -11.37 30.68
CA LEU A 233 14.52 -10.25 30.96
C LEU A 233 15.04 -8.99 30.25
N ALA A 234 14.36 -8.53 29.20
CA ALA A 234 14.73 -7.34 28.44
C ALA A 234 13.50 -6.50 28.11
N LEU A 235 13.65 -5.25 27.68
CA LEU A 235 12.51 -4.47 27.23
C LEU A 235 12.17 -4.84 25.78
N TYR A 236 11.25 -5.80 25.62
CA TYR A 236 10.69 -6.15 24.31
C TYR A 236 9.71 -5.07 23.85
N ARG A 237 9.68 -4.83 22.54
CA ARG A 237 8.72 -3.94 21.87
C ARG A 237 7.62 -4.82 21.29
N ASN A 238 6.55 -5.01 22.06
CA ASN A 238 5.44 -5.85 21.65
C ASN A 238 4.40 -5.05 20.88
N HIS A 239 3.72 -5.70 19.95
CA HIS A 239 2.63 -5.09 19.20
C HIS A 239 1.57 -6.13 18.88
N THR A 240 0.30 -5.80 19.10
CA THR A 240 -0.85 -6.69 18.91
C THR A 240 -1.89 -6.05 18.00
N ALA A 241 -2.70 -6.88 17.37
CA ALA A 241 -3.90 -6.41 16.67
C ALA A 241 -5.07 -6.24 17.64
N ARG A 242 -6.02 -5.38 17.27
CA ARG A 242 -7.32 -5.27 17.92
C ARG A 242 -8.17 -6.49 17.57
N THR A 243 -9.10 -6.85 18.44
CA THR A 243 -10.00 -8.01 18.25
C THR A 243 -10.82 -7.93 16.95
N ILE A 244 -11.12 -6.71 16.47
CA ILE A 244 -11.86 -6.47 15.23
C ILE A 244 -11.00 -6.52 13.96
N ALA A 245 -9.68 -6.72 14.10
CA ALA A 245 -8.80 -6.79 12.95
C ALA A 245 -9.12 -8.03 12.10
N PRO A 246 -9.22 -7.90 10.77
CA PRO A 246 -9.41 -9.04 9.90
C PRO A 246 -8.12 -9.88 9.83
N GLU A 247 -8.22 -11.05 9.20
CA GLU A 247 -7.07 -11.91 8.94
C GLU A 247 -5.96 -11.15 8.19
N ARG A 248 -4.70 -11.50 8.47
CA ARG A 248 -3.52 -10.78 7.93
C ARG A 248 -3.54 -10.64 6.42
N GLU A 249 -3.96 -11.68 5.71
CA GLU A 249 -4.08 -11.67 4.24
C GLU A 249 -5.06 -10.58 3.75
N GLN A 250 -6.16 -10.36 4.46
CA GLN A 250 -7.13 -9.32 4.13
C GLN A 250 -6.58 -7.93 4.43
N ILE A 251 -5.81 -7.77 5.51
CA ILE A 251 -5.11 -6.51 5.81
C ILE A 251 -4.14 -6.18 4.68
N MET A 252 -3.32 -7.14 4.26
CA MET A 252 -2.37 -6.97 3.16
C MET A 252 -3.06 -6.63 1.85
N GLN A 253 -4.13 -7.37 1.50
CA GLN A 253 -4.90 -7.10 0.30
C GLN A 253 -5.55 -5.70 0.34
N ALA A 254 -6.02 -5.25 1.51
CA ALA A 254 -6.54 -3.90 1.68
C ALA A 254 -5.45 -2.84 1.47
N LEU A 255 -4.23 -3.07 1.95
CA LEU A 255 -3.08 -2.17 1.76
C LEU A 255 -2.66 -2.05 0.29
N LEU A 256 -2.77 -3.14 -0.47
CA LEU A 256 -2.41 -3.20 -1.89
C LEU A 256 -3.48 -2.60 -2.82
N THR A 257 -4.75 -2.81 -2.50
CA THR A 257 -5.87 -2.43 -3.39
C THR A 257 -6.46 -1.05 -3.09
N THR A 258 -6.30 -0.54 -1.87
CA THR A 258 -6.89 0.74 -1.48
C THR A 258 -6.04 1.91 -1.97
N GLY A 259 -6.51 2.66 -2.97
CA GLY A 259 -5.84 3.88 -3.44
C GLY A 259 -6.02 5.11 -2.53
N SER A 260 -6.95 5.06 -1.57
CA SER A 260 -7.23 6.16 -0.64
C SER A 260 -6.40 6.04 0.64
N MET A 261 -5.49 7.00 0.83
CA MET A 261 -4.69 7.11 2.06
C MET A 261 -5.55 7.24 3.31
N GLU A 262 -6.63 8.02 3.25
CA GLU A 262 -7.49 8.26 4.42
C GLU A 262 -8.21 6.98 4.83
N LEU A 263 -8.69 6.21 3.85
CA LEU A 263 -9.34 4.94 4.12
C LEU A 263 -8.36 3.90 4.68
N ILE A 264 -7.12 3.85 4.16
CA ILE A 264 -6.07 2.98 4.74
C ILE A 264 -5.78 3.40 6.18
N ARG A 265 -5.61 4.69 6.43
CA ARG A 265 -5.33 5.22 7.78
C ARG A 265 -6.44 4.83 8.75
N GLN A 266 -7.70 5.07 8.39
CA GLN A 266 -8.85 4.73 9.22
C GLN A 266 -8.92 3.23 9.51
N LYS A 267 -8.75 2.38 8.49
CA LYS A 267 -8.73 0.93 8.65
C LYS A 267 -7.61 0.47 9.59
N LEU A 268 -6.38 0.92 9.37
CA LEU A 268 -5.24 0.53 10.19
C LEU A 268 -5.37 1.00 11.65
N GLN A 269 -5.86 2.22 11.89
CA GLN A 269 -6.13 2.71 13.24
C GLN A 269 -7.18 1.87 13.98
N ASN A 270 -8.15 1.32 13.24
CA ASN A 270 -9.16 0.42 13.79
C ASN A 270 -8.67 -1.02 13.96
N TRP A 271 -7.59 -1.44 13.30
CA TRP A 271 -7.07 -2.80 13.37
C TRP A 271 -5.85 -2.96 14.27
N LEU A 272 -5.04 -1.92 14.45
CA LEU A 272 -3.78 -2.00 15.19
C LEU A 272 -3.87 -1.35 16.58
N ASN A 273 -3.26 -1.99 17.57
CA ASN A 273 -3.02 -1.35 18.87
C ASN A 273 -1.77 -0.46 18.77
N LYS A 274 -1.47 0.30 19.83
CA LYS A 274 -0.14 0.92 19.94
C LYS A 274 0.86 -0.16 20.34
N ALA A 275 2.06 -0.11 19.78
CA ALA A 275 3.17 -0.92 20.26
C ALA A 275 3.65 -0.43 21.63
N GLU A 276 4.02 -1.35 22.51
CA GLU A 276 4.31 -1.12 23.93
C GLU A 276 5.61 -1.81 24.34
N TYR A 277 6.27 -1.28 25.38
CA TYR A 277 7.41 -1.96 25.98
C TYR A 277 6.94 -2.88 27.10
N ASN A 278 7.46 -4.09 27.16
CA ASN A 278 7.17 -5.02 28.25
C ASN A 278 8.34 -6.00 28.46
N PRO A 279 8.66 -6.42 29.70
CA PRO A 279 9.64 -7.47 29.95
C PRO A 279 9.21 -8.86 29.48
N THR A 280 7.92 -9.07 29.28
CA THR A 280 7.36 -10.32 28.75
C THR A 280 7.31 -10.25 27.24
N LEU A 281 7.86 -11.24 26.56
CA LEU A 281 7.81 -11.35 25.12
C LEU A 281 6.42 -11.84 24.65
N ILE A 282 5.81 -11.10 23.74
CA ILE A 282 4.53 -11.46 23.08
C ILE A 282 4.73 -11.59 21.57
N GLY A 283 5.60 -10.74 21.00
CA GLY A 283 5.82 -10.63 19.56
C GLY A 283 5.31 -9.31 19.00
N HIS A 284 5.54 -9.11 17.71
CA HIS A 284 5.31 -7.83 17.03
C HIS A 284 4.45 -7.98 15.78
N PHE A 285 3.15 -7.78 15.94
CA PHE A 285 2.14 -7.99 14.88
C PHE A 285 2.44 -7.24 13.58
N ALA A 286 2.72 -5.93 13.63
CA ALA A 286 2.91 -5.16 12.40
C ALA A 286 4.17 -5.52 11.59
N LEU A 287 5.23 -5.96 12.26
CA LEU A 287 6.47 -6.37 11.61
C LEU A 287 6.45 -7.87 11.28
N ASN A 288 5.42 -8.59 11.76
CA ASN A 288 5.30 -10.04 11.74
C ASN A 288 6.54 -10.76 12.31
N LEU A 289 7.02 -10.32 13.48
CA LEU A 289 8.18 -10.90 14.15
C LEU A 289 7.76 -11.56 15.46
N THR A 290 8.34 -12.72 15.78
CA THR A 290 8.09 -13.42 17.06
C THR A 290 8.83 -12.77 18.22
N ALA A 291 9.96 -12.10 17.96
CA ALA A 291 10.70 -11.30 18.93
C ALA A 291 11.14 -9.97 18.32
N TYR A 292 10.95 -8.87 19.05
CA TYR A 292 11.42 -7.56 18.66
C TYR A 292 11.70 -6.69 19.89
N CYS A 293 12.76 -5.88 19.83
CA CYS A 293 13.13 -4.92 20.86
C CYS A 293 13.76 -3.70 20.20
N HIS A 294 13.84 -2.57 20.90
CA HIS A 294 14.64 -1.45 20.44
C HIS A 294 16.04 -1.50 21.06
N PHE A 295 17.06 -1.38 20.22
CA PHE A 295 18.46 -1.42 20.58
C PHE A 295 19.33 -0.40 19.82
N THR A 296 18.87 0.04 18.64
CA THR A 296 19.68 0.79 17.67
C THR A 296 19.67 2.32 17.83
N SER A 297 19.09 2.88 18.88
CA SER A 297 19.08 4.34 19.10
C SER A 297 19.19 4.80 20.56
N PRO A 298 20.20 4.34 21.31
CA PRO A 298 20.38 4.64 22.73
C PRO A 298 20.73 6.10 23.06
N ILE A 299 21.17 6.92 22.09
CA ILE A 299 21.40 8.36 22.32
C ILE A 299 20.08 9.09 22.56
N ARG A 300 18.99 8.60 21.95
CA ARG A 300 17.70 9.29 21.88
C ARG A 300 16.52 8.48 22.41
N ARG A 301 16.72 7.24 22.87
CA ARG A 301 15.69 6.39 23.46
C ARG A 301 16.20 5.66 24.70
N LEU A 302 15.51 5.84 25.82
CA LEU A 302 15.81 5.16 27.08
C LEU A 302 15.68 3.63 26.99
N PRO A 303 14.67 3.04 26.33
CA PRO A 303 14.56 1.57 26.21
C PRO A 303 15.82 0.92 25.62
N ASP A 304 16.40 1.54 24.59
CA ASP A 304 17.65 1.08 23.97
C ASP A 304 18.82 1.16 24.97
N LEU A 305 18.96 2.27 25.71
CA LEU A 305 19.96 2.41 26.77
C LEU A 305 19.80 1.33 27.85
N LEU A 306 18.56 0.99 28.25
CA LEU A 306 18.29 -0.07 29.21
C LEU A 306 18.70 -1.45 28.67
N ASN A 307 18.35 -1.76 27.41
CA ASN A 307 18.77 -3.00 26.75
C ASN A 307 20.29 -3.08 26.57
N HIS A 308 20.98 -1.96 26.31
CA HIS A 308 22.45 -1.89 26.28
C HIS A 308 23.07 -2.21 27.65
N ARG A 309 22.47 -1.76 28.75
CA ARG A 309 22.94 -2.12 30.10
C ARG A 309 22.80 -3.60 30.37
N ILE A 310 21.66 -4.18 29.98
CA ILE A 310 21.38 -5.61 30.14
C ILE A 310 22.41 -6.43 29.35
N ILE A 311 22.62 -6.10 28.07
CA ILE A 311 23.54 -6.88 27.23
C ILE A 311 24.98 -6.77 27.71
N LYS A 312 25.42 -5.58 28.15
CA LYS A 312 26.78 -5.40 28.71
C LYS A 312 26.95 -6.16 30.02
N ALA A 313 25.95 -6.17 30.90
CA ALA A 313 26.01 -7.00 32.10
C ALA A 313 26.23 -8.47 31.75
N LEU A 314 25.55 -8.99 30.71
CA LEU A 314 25.73 -10.36 30.25
C LEU A 314 27.11 -10.61 29.63
N ILE A 315 27.61 -9.71 28.78
CA ILE A 315 28.96 -9.81 28.18
C ILE A 315 30.05 -9.84 29.26
N HIS A 316 29.89 -9.07 30.34
CA HIS A 316 30.84 -8.98 31.45
C HIS A 316 30.57 -9.99 32.58
N GLU A 317 29.68 -10.96 32.37
CA GLU A 317 29.27 -11.96 33.36
C GLU A 317 28.83 -11.36 34.72
N GLN A 318 28.20 -10.20 34.66
CA GLN A 318 27.68 -9.48 35.82
C GLN A 318 26.22 -9.83 36.12
N PRO A 319 25.75 -9.63 37.36
CA PRO A 319 24.34 -9.77 37.68
C PRO A 319 23.46 -8.89 36.80
N HIS A 320 22.25 -9.39 36.50
CA HIS A 320 21.27 -8.63 35.74
C HIS A 320 20.99 -7.28 36.42
N PRO A 321 21.06 -6.13 35.69
CA PRO A 321 21.05 -4.80 36.31
C PRO A 321 19.69 -4.39 36.88
N TYR A 322 18.62 -5.11 36.52
CA TYR A 322 17.25 -4.80 36.89
C TYR A 322 16.50 -6.04 37.37
N ARG A 323 15.63 -5.90 38.36
CA ARG A 323 14.64 -6.92 38.71
C ARG A 323 13.46 -6.84 37.74
N LYS A 324 12.72 -7.94 37.57
CA LYS A 324 11.51 -7.97 36.73
C LYS A 324 10.54 -6.82 37.07
N ILE A 325 10.26 -6.62 38.36
CA ILE A 325 9.38 -5.55 38.83
C ILE A 325 9.90 -4.14 38.48
N GLU A 326 11.22 -3.95 38.46
CA GLU A 326 11.82 -2.66 38.09
C GLU A 326 11.67 -2.41 36.58
N LEU A 327 11.83 -3.45 35.76
CA LEU A 327 11.57 -3.36 34.32
C LEU A 327 10.10 -3.06 34.03
N GLU A 328 9.17 -3.75 34.71
CA GLU A 328 7.72 -3.49 34.57
C GLU A 328 7.39 -2.03 34.91
N GLN A 329 7.93 -1.52 36.03
CA GLN A 329 7.76 -0.11 36.42
C GLN A 329 8.35 0.87 35.41
N LEU A 330 9.54 0.58 34.87
CA LEU A 330 10.18 1.40 33.83
C LEU A 330 9.34 1.40 32.55
N CYS A 331 8.81 0.25 32.12
CA CYS A 331 7.92 0.14 30.97
C CYS A 331 6.65 0.98 31.15
N THR A 332 5.98 0.88 32.31
CA THR A 332 4.80 1.71 32.63
C THR A 332 5.14 3.20 32.65
N TYR A 333 6.28 3.57 33.24
CA TYR A 333 6.74 4.95 33.28
C TYR A 333 7.00 5.51 31.87
N ILE A 334 7.70 4.77 31.01
CA ILE A 334 7.95 5.16 29.62
C ILE A 334 6.64 5.32 28.84
N ALA A 335 5.70 4.37 28.98
CA ALA A 335 4.41 4.44 28.30
C ALA A 335 3.61 5.69 28.71
N THR A 336 3.55 5.96 30.02
CA THR A 336 2.84 7.12 30.58
C THR A 336 3.47 8.43 30.09
N HIS A 337 4.79 8.54 30.10
CA HIS A 337 5.51 9.73 29.65
C HIS A 337 5.28 9.98 28.16
N ASN A 338 5.37 8.94 27.32
CA ASN A 338 5.14 9.04 25.89
C ASN A 338 3.70 9.47 25.56
N GLN A 339 2.72 8.98 26.31
CA GLN A 339 1.33 9.39 26.16
C GLN A 339 1.14 10.88 26.50
N GLN A 340 1.72 11.35 27.62
CA GLN A 340 1.64 12.74 28.05
C GLN A 340 2.28 13.70 27.02
N GLU A 341 3.44 13.33 26.47
CA GLU A 341 4.11 14.06 25.39
C GLU A 341 3.25 14.14 24.11
N GLU A 342 2.62 13.04 23.72
CA GLU A 342 1.73 12.98 22.55
C GLU A 342 0.49 13.86 22.75
N GLU A 343 -0.13 13.82 23.93
CA GLU A 343 -1.28 14.65 24.30
C GLU A 343 -0.91 16.14 24.34
N ALA A 344 0.23 16.49 24.94
CA ALA A 344 0.74 17.86 24.98
C ALA A 344 1.03 18.39 23.57
N THR A 345 1.62 17.56 22.70
CA THR A 345 1.88 17.91 21.30
C THR A 345 0.57 18.17 20.54
N LYS A 346 -0.42 17.28 20.68
CA LYS A 346 -1.75 17.47 20.07
C LYS A 346 -2.43 18.73 20.57
N ALA A 347 -2.37 19.00 21.88
CA ALA A 347 -2.93 20.22 22.49
C ALA A 347 -2.25 21.48 21.95
N PHE A 348 -0.92 21.51 21.88
CA PHE A 348 -0.15 22.62 21.34
C PHE A 348 -0.52 22.95 19.89
N TYR A 349 -0.61 21.94 19.02
CA TYR A 349 -1.02 22.16 17.62
C TYR A 349 -2.48 22.60 17.50
N LYS A 350 -3.38 22.07 18.33
CA LYS A 350 -4.78 22.51 18.38
C LYS A 350 -4.86 23.99 18.76
N GLU A 351 -4.17 24.41 19.81
CA GLU A 351 -4.17 25.80 20.30
C GLU A 351 -3.51 26.74 19.28
N ARG A 352 -2.39 26.33 18.67
CA ARG A 352 -1.75 27.09 17.60
C ARG A 352 -2.68 27.31 16.43
N ASN A 353 -3.35 26.26 15.94
CA ASN A 353 -4.29 26.38 14.83
C ASN A 353 -5.46 27.32 15.18
N GLN A 354 -5.92 27.31 16.44
CA GLN A 354 -6.94 28.24 16.92
C GLN A 354 -6.44 29.69 16.95
N ARG A 355 -5.21 29.93 17.42
CA ARG A 355 -4.58 31.27 17.40
C ARG A 355 -4.36 31.77 15.98
N ASP A 356 -3.91 30.89 15.07
CA ASP A 356 -3.68 31.23 13.66
C ASP A 356 -5.02 31.59 12.98
N TYR A 357 -6.11 30.87 13.29
CA TYR A 357 -7.47 31.20 12.84
C TYR A 357 -7.94 32.56 13.38
N GLN A 358 -7.81 32.80 14.70
CA GLN A 358 -8.28 34.05 15.31
C GLN A 358 -7.59 35.28 14.71
N LYS A 359 -6.26 35.21 14.51
CA LYS A 359 -5.49 36.28 13.86
C LYS A 359 -5.94 36.57 12.42
N GLN A 360 -6.34 35.53 11.69
CA GLN A 360 -6.80 35.68 10.30
C GLN A 360 -8.18 36.34 10.21
N ILE A 361 -8.98 36.29 11.28
CA ILE A 361 -10.31 36.90 11.34
C ILE A 361 -10.30 38.30 11.96
N GLU A 362 -9.38 38.61 12.86
CA GLU A 362 -9.31 39.91 13.55
C GLU A 362 -8.55 41.02 12.78
N GLY A 363 -7.89 40.71 11.65
CA GLY A 363 -7.14 41.69 10.87
C GLY A 363 -8.04 42.58 9.99
N GLU A 364 -7.88 43.91 10.04
CA GLU A 364 -8.74 44.95 9.43
C GLU A 364 -8.88 44.92 7.87
N GLU A 365 -8.38 43.90 7.17
CA GLU A 365 -8.55 43.66 5.71
C GLU A 365 -9.12 42.25 5.40
N THR A 366 -10.06 41.77 6.23
CA THR A 366 -10.49 40.36 6.36
C THR A 366 -10.85 39.63 5.07
N SER A 367 -11.83 40.09 4.28
CA SER A 367 -12.35 39.26 3.17
C SER A 367 -11.38 39.10 2.00
N ALA A 368 -10.68 40.18 1.62
CA ALA A 368 -9.76 40.14 0.47
C ALA A 368 -8.52 39.30 0.78
N ALA A 369 -7.98 39.42 2.00
CA ALA A 369 -6.86 38.62 2.48
C ALA A 369 -7.23 37.13 2.58
N LEU A 370 -8.40 36.81 3.17
CA LEU A 370 -8.90 35.44 3.28
C LEU A 370 -9.15 34.81 1.90
N ALA A 371 -9.70 35.58 0.94
CA ALA A 371 -9.93 35.10 -0.41
C ALA A 371 -8.62 34.83 -1.17
N ALA A 372 -7.53 35.54 -0.84
CA ALA A 372 -6.21 35.39 -1.47
C ALA A 372 -5.37 34.22 -0.93
N LEU A 373 -5.81 33.55 0.16
CA LEU A 373 -5.11 32.40 0.72
C LEU A 373 -5.00 31.24 -0.29
N SER A 374 -4.02 30.35 -0.09
CA SER A 374 -4.01 29.10 -0.83
C SER A 374 -5.24 28.25 -0.48
N GLU A 375 -5.68 27.37 -1.39
CA GLU A 375 -6.82 26.47 -1.12
C GLU A 375 -6.61 25.67 0.17
N LYS A 376 -5.39 25.21 0.42
CA LYS A 376 -5.04 24.43 1.59
C LYS A 376 -5.17 25.22 2.89
N GLU A 377 -4.82 26.50 2.87
CA GLU A 377 -4.97 27.39 4.02
C GLU A 377 -6.45 27.70 4.24
N PHE A 378 -7.19 28.04 3.18
CA PHE A 378 -8.61 28.36 3.27
C PHE A 378 -9.45 27.14 3.72
N SER A 379 -9.13 25.94 3.24
CA SER A 379 -9.80 24.70 3.66
C SER A 379 -9.61 24.41 5.17
N ARG A 380 -8.46 24.76 5.75
CA ARG A 380 -8.25 24.66 7.20
C ARG A 380 -9.13 25.61 7.98
N ILE A 381 -9.34 26.83 7.45
CA ILE A 381 -10.22 27.82 8.05
C ILE A 381 -11.67 27.32 8.01
N ILE A 382 -12.14 26.75 6.89
CA ILE A 382 -13.49 26.17 6.80
C ILE A 382 -13.67 25.01 7.80
N LYS A 383 -12.67 24.13 7.93
CA LYS A 383 -12.70 23.04 8.93
C LYS A 383 -12.79 23.57 10.36
N HIS A 384 -12.12 24.68 10.65
CA HIS A 384 -12.22 25.33 11.95
C HIS A 384 -13.59 25.98 12.16
N ALA A 385 -14.10 26.73 11.17
CA ALA A 385 -15.44 27.31 11.18
C ALA A 385 -16.53 26.26 11.40
N THR A 386 -16.37 25.08 10.79
CA THR A 386 -17.26 23.91 11.00
C THR A 386 -17.25 23.46 12.45
N LYS A 387 -16.07 23.36 13.06
CA LYS A 387 -15.91 22.91 14.44
C LYS A 387 -16.46 23.90 15.47
N GLU A 388 -16.25 25.19 15.24
CA GLU A 388 -16.76 26.25 16.11
C GLU A 388 -18.21 26.65 15.77
N ASN A 389 -18.79 26.04 14.72
CA ASN A 389 -20.10 26.37 14.17
C ASN A 389 -20.25 27.88 13.88
N ASN A 390 -19.20 28.51 13.35
CA ASN A 390 -19.16 29.94 13.05
C ASN A 390 -18.54 30.19 11.66
N PHE A 391 -19.41 30.45 10.69
CA PHE A 391 -19.04 30.66 9.28
C PHE A 391 -19.12 32.13 8.84
N GLU A 392 -19.71 33.01 9.67
CA GLU A 392 -19.90 34.44 9.37
C GLU A 392 -18.58 35.14 8.96
N PRO A 393 -17.43 34.92 9.63
CA PRO A 393 -16.19 35.61 9.27
C PRO A 393 -15.63 35.25 7.88
N ILE A 394 -16.04 34.10 7.33
CA ILE A 394 -15.46 33.54 6.11
C ILE A 394 -16.41 33.57 4.92
N GLU A 395 -17.66 34.00 5.14
CA GLU A 395 -18.73 33.96 4.14
C GLU A 395 -18.33 34.70 2.85
N VAL A 396 -17.94 35.98 2.96
CA VAL A 396 -17.59 36.80 1.79
C VAL A 396 -16.41 36.22 1.01
N ALA A 397 -15.38 35.73 1.73
CA ALA A 397 -14.22 35.10 1.09
C ALA A 397 -14.58 33.77 0.43
N ALA A 398 -15.42 32.94 1.07
CA ALA A 398 -15.88 31.68 0.52
C ALA A 398 -16.70 31.91 -0.76
N MET A 399 -17.61 32.90 -0.77
CA MET A 399 -18.40 33.23 -1.95
C MET A 399 -17.53 33.73 -3.11
N LYS A 400 -16.58 34.62 -2.83
CA LYS A 400 -15.62 35.09 -3.85
C LYS A 400 -14.80 33.96 -4.45
N ARG A 401 -14.33 33.02 -3.62
CA ARG A 401 -13.60 31.84 -4.09
C ARG A 401 -14.48 30.85 -4.85
N LEU A 402 -15.75 30.73 -4.48
CA LEU A 402 -16.73 29.91 -5.19
C LEU A 402 -16.94 30.42 -6.62
N GLU A 403 -17.13 31.73 -6.78
CA GLU A 403 -17.27 32.40 -8.08
C GLU A 403 -16.03 32.24 -8.96
N GLN A 404 -14.85 32.16 -8.36
CA GLN A 404 -13.57 31.94 -9.04
C GLN A 404 -13.23 30.45 -9.26
N ALA A 405 -14.12 29.53 -8.89
CA ALA A 405 -13.89 28.08 -8.92
C ALA A 405 -12.64 27.62 -8.14
N GLN A 406 -12.30 28.31 -7.04
CA GLN A 406 -11.13 28.06 -6.20
C GLN A 406 -11.44 27.30 -4.90
N LEU A 407 -12.68 26.84 -4.74
CA LEU A 407 -13.07 25.96 -3.64
C LEU A 407 -12.95 24.50 -4.07
N SER A 408 -12.37 23.68 -3.20
CA SER A 408 -12.40 22.23 -3.36
C SER A 408 -13.77 21.64 -3.04
N VAL A 409 -14.05 20.45 -3.57
CA VAL A 409 -15.28 19.69 -3.29
C VAL A 409 -15.46 19.47 -1.78
N GLN A 410 -14.39 19.15 -1.05
CA GLN A 410 -14.41 19.03 0.42
C GLN A 410 -14.86 20.32 1.10
N SER A 411 -14.41 21.48 0.61
CA SER A 411 -14.79 22.78 1.16
C SER A 411 -16.26 23.11 0.85
N MET A 412 -16.74 22.75 -0.34
CA MET A 412 -18.16 22.89 -0.71
C MET A 412 -19.05 22.02 0.15
N TYR A 413 -18.66 20.76 0.41
CA TYR A 413 -19.36 19.88 1.33
C TYR A 413 -19.50 20.50 2.73
N LEU A 414 -18.38 20.95 3.33
CA LEU A 414 -18.41 21.55 4.67
C LEU A 414 -19.30 22.79 4.72
N LEU A 415 -19.22 23.65 3.71
CA LEU A 415 -20.07 24.85 3.62
C LEU A 415 -21.55 24.51 3.39
N LEU A 416 -21.87 23.50 2.58
CA LEU A 416 -23.25 23.11 2.28
C LEU A 416 -23.94 22.45 3.48
N ILE A 417 -23.25 21.51 4.12
CA ILE A 417 -23.84 20.67 5.18
C ILE A 417 -23.74 21.33 6.56
N HIS A 418 -22.60 21.94 6.89
CA HIS A 418 -22.35 22.42 8.26
C HIS A 418 -22.64 23.90 8.48
N SER A 419 -22.64 24.75 7.44
CA SER A 419 -22.84 26.20 7.65
C SER A 419 -24.24 26.56 8.13
N LYS A 420 -25.24 25.78 7.72
CA LYS A 420 -26.68 26.04 7.94
C LYS A 420 -27.10 27.47 7.56
N ASN A 421 -26.33 28.15 6.71
CA ASN A 421 -26.60 29.50 6.23
C ASN A 421 -27.28 29.39 4.85
N PRO A 422 -28.56 29.78 4.72
CA PRO A 422 -29.32 29.65 3.48
C PRO A 422 -28.66 30.33 2.28
N THR A 423 -27.98 31.46 2.50
CA THR A 423 -27.27 32.20 1.45
C THR A 423 -26.09 31.39 0.91
N ILE A 424 -25.26 30.84 1.81
CA ILE A 424 -24.13 29.98 1.45
C ILE A 424 -24.62 28.73 0.74
N GLN A 425 -25.62 28.05 1.31
CA GLN A 425 -26.16 26.81 0.76
C GLN A 425 -26.73 27.02 -0.65
N SER A 426 -27.54 28.05 -0.86
CA SER A 426 -28.10 28.39 -2.18
C SER A 426 -27.01 28.66 -3.22
N ARG A 427 -25.95 29.38 -2.84
CA ARG A 427 -24.82 29.68 -3.74
C ARG A 427 -24.01 28.43 -4.10
N ILE A 428 -23.77 27.54 -3.13
CA ILE A 428 -23.08 26.27 -3.38
C ILE A 428 -23.93 25.39 -4.30
N LEU A 429 -25.23 25.23 -4.04
CA LEU A 429 -26.13 24.46 -4.90
C LEU A 429 -26.17 25.00 -6.33
N ALA A 430 -26.25 26.32 -6.51
CA ALA A 430 -26.19 26.95 -7.83
C ALA A 430 -24.85 26.68 -8.55
N ALA A 431 -23.73 26.64 -7.83
CA ALA A 431 -22.43 26.29 -8.40
C ALA A 431 -22.33 24.80 -8.76
N LEU A 432 -22.95 23.91 -7.97
CA LEU A 432 -23.03 22.47 -8.27
C LEU A 432 -23.95 22.19 -9.47
N GLN A 433 -24.97 23.00 -9.70
CA GLN A 433 -25.82 22.91 -10.89
C GLN A 433 -25.04 23.11 -12.19
N GLN A 434 -23.98 23.92 -12.16
CA GLN A 434 -23.08 24.11 -13.31
C GLN A 434 -22.02 22.99 -13.45
N ARG A 435 -21.80 22.19 -12.39
CA ARG A 435 -20.80 21.10 -12.32
C ARG A 435 -21.39 19.89 -11.62
N LEU A 436 -22.26 19.17 -12.33
CA LEU A 436 -23.08 18.10 -11.75
C LEU A 436 -22.23 16.95 -11.15
N GLU A 437 -21.03 16.69 -11.69
CA GLU A 437 -20.07 15.73 -11.16
C GLU A 437 -19.58 16.07 -9.74
N ASP A 438 -19.47 17.35 -9.40
CA ASP A 438 -19.09 17.81 -8.07
C ASP A 438 -20.20 17.50 -7.06
N ALA A 439 -21.48 17.52 -7.47
CA ALA A 439 -22.61 17.19 -6.60
C ALA A 439 -22.56 15.73 -6.14
N THR A 440 -22.20 14.83 -7.05
CA THR A 440 -22.00 13.41 -6.71
C THR A 440 -20.84 13.24 -5.74
N SER A 441 -19.75 13.99 -5.96
CA SER A 441 -18.58 13.94 -5.08
C SER A 441 -18.87 14.53 -3.69
N VAL A 442 -19.63 15.62 -3.60
CA VAL A 442 -20.09 16.21 -2.33
C VAL A 442 -20.94 15.21 -1.55
N LEU A 443 -21.91 14.56 -2.20
CA LEU A 443 -22.77 13.58 -1.55
C LEU A 443 -21.98 12.35 -1.07
N ALA A 444 -21.05 11.85 -1.88
CA ALA A 444 -20.18 10.74 -1.49
C ALA A 444 -19.24 11.08 -0.31
N ILE A 445 -18.74 12.32 -0.25
CA ILE A 445 -17.96 12.81 0.89
C ILE A 445 -18.84 12.86 2.14
N ALA A 446 -20.06 13.40 2.03
CA ALA A 446 -20.99 13.50 3.15
C ALA A 446 -21.34 12.13 3.73
N THR A 447 -21.68 11.14 2.89
CA THR A 447 -21.97 9.77 3.35
C THR A 447 -20.76 9.01 3.88
N THR A 448 -19.56 9.55 3.75
CA THR A 448 -18.34 8.98 4.35
C THR A 448 -17.97 9.68 5.66
N GLN A 449 -18.25 10.98 5.79
CA GLN A 449 -17.78 11.82 6.89
C GLN A 449 -18.85 12.12 7.95
N GLU A 450 -20.12 12.08 7.58
CA GLU A 450 -21.21 12.19 8.55
C GLU A 450 -21.44 10.83 9.23
N PRO A 451 -21.46 10.77 10.57
CA PRO A 451 -21.47 9.51 11.31
C PRO A 451 -22.73 8.66 11.08
N ASP A 452 -23.84 9.30 10.71
CA ASP A 452 -25.15 8.68 10.60
C ASP A 452 -25.63 8.54 9.14
N TRP A 453 -24.75 8.78 8.16
CA TRP A 453 -25.12 8.78 6.74
C TRP A 453 -24.57 7.55 6.01
N GLU A 454 -25.35 6.97 5.10
CA GLU A 454 -24.90 5.88 4.25
C GLU A 454 -25.57 5.97 2.86
N LEU A 455 -24.78 5.96 1.78
CA LEU A 455 -25.32 5.90 0.42
C LEU A 455 -25.75 4.46 0.13
N LEU A 456 -27.05 4.25 -0.12
CA LEU A 456 -27.61 2.91 -0.29
C LEU A 456 -27.66 2.49 -1.75
N ASP A 457 -28.28 3.31 -2.62
CA ASP A 457 -28.43 2.95 -4.03
C ASP A 457 -28.77 4.14 -4.95
N TYR A 458 -28.66 3.89 -6.26
CA TYR A 458 -29.22 4.71 -7.32
C TYR A 458 -30.38 3.96 -7.97
N VAL A 459 -31.61 4.30 -7.59
CA VAL A 459 -32.80 3.64 -8.14
C VAL A 459 -33.12 4.20 -9.51
N GLU A 460 -33.12 3.32 -10.51
CA GLU A 460 -33.46 3.63 -11.91
C GLU A 460 -34.87 3.12 -12.22
N GLU A 461 -35.72 3.99 -12.77
CA GLU A 461 -37.02 3.56 -13.27
C GLU A 461 -36.87 3.06 -14.70
N SER A 462 -37.17 1.78 -14.89
CA SER A 462 -36.86 0.97 -16.08
C SER A 462 -37.35 1.59 -17.40
N GLN A 463 -36.48 2.33 -18.08
CA GLN A 463 -36.50 2.52 -19.54
C GLN A 463 -35.06 2.37 -20.06
N GLU A 464 -34.80 1.38 -20.93
CA GLU A 464 -33.50 1.25 -21.64
C GLU A 464 -33.28 2.37 -22.67
N ILE A 465 -34.25 3.28 -22.79
CA ILE A 465 -34.32 4.33 -23.80
C ILE A 465 -34.45 5.67 -23.04
N PRO A 466 -33.72 6.72 -23.45
CA PRO A 466 -33.88 8.04 -22.87
C PRO A 466 -35.33 8.55 -22.93
N PRO A 467 -35.79 9.34 -21.95
CA PRO A 467 -34.99 9.92 -20.87
C PRO A 467 -34.82 8.98 -19.67
N PHE A 468 -33.59 8.91 -19.14
CA PHE A 468 -33.28 8.13 -17.93
C PHE A 468 -33.78 8.84 -16.68
N LEU A 469 -34.45 8.09 -15.80
CA LEU A 469 -35.03 8.56 -14.55
C LEU A 469 -34.29 7.93 -13.36
N PHE A 470 -33.74 8.76 -12.47
CA PHE A 470 -32.91 8.33 -11.35
C PHE A 470 -33.34 8.96 -10.02
N TRP A 471 -33.31 8.17 -8.96
CA TRP A 471 -33.26 8.64 -7.58
C TRP A 471 -31.92 8.31 -6.94
N ALA A 472 -31.52 9.12 -5.96
CA ALA A 472 -30.50 8.77 -5.00
C ALA A 472 -31.19 8.40 -3.69
N GLU A 473 -30.82 7.26 -3.10
CA GLU A 473 -31.29 6.82 -1.79
C GLU A 473 -30.14 6.88 -0.78
N VAL A 474 -30.34 7.64 0.28
CA VAL A 474 -29.36 7.83 1.35
C VAL A 474 -30.03 7.54 2.69
N SER A 475 -29.41 6.68 3.49
CA SER A 475 -29.79 6.47 4.88
C SER A 475 -29.26 7.63 5.72
N ILE A 476 -30.12 8.28 6.50
CA ILE A 476 -29.72 9.23 7.54
C ILE A 476 -30.30 8.73 8.86
N ALA A 477 -29.44 8.47 9.86
CA ALA A 477 -29.82 7.93 11.17
C ALA A 477 -30.68 6.65 11.11
N GLY A 478 -30.46 5.83 10.06
CA GLY A 478 -31.20 4.58 9.83
C GLY A 478 -32.49 4.73 9.02
N GLU A 479 -32.89 5.95 8.65
CA GLU A 479 -34.05 6.20 7.80
C GLU A 479 -33.63 6.43 6.35
N VAL A 480 -34.21 5.66 5.41
CA VAL A 480 -33.94 5.84 3.98
C VAL A 480 -34.67 7.06 3.46
N THR A 481 -33.91 7.99 2.87
CA THR A 481 -34.40 9.24 2.32
C THR A 481 -34.12 9.34 0.82
N THR A 482 -35.05 9.95 0.09
CA THR A 482 -35.01 10.16 -1.36
C THR A 482 -35.77 11.45 -1.73
N THR A 483 -35.72 11.85 -3.00
CA THR A 483 -36.57 12.91 -3.56
C THR A 483 -37.94 12.39 -4.01
N LYS A 484 -38.94 13.27 -4.04
CA LYS A 484 -40.30 12.96 -4.56
C LYS A 484 -40.30 12.59 -6.03
N ALA A 485 -39.62 13.39 -6.85
CA ALA A 485 -39.53 13.19 -8.30
C ALA A 485 -38.13 12.69 -8.70
N PRO A 486 -38.03 11.85 -9.73
CA PRO A 486 -36.74 11.42 -10.24
C PRO A 486 -36.01 12.59 -10.92
N ALA A 487 -34.69 12.49 -10.99
CA ALA A 487 -33.88 13.26 -11.91
C ALA A 487 -34.00 12.67 -13.32
N GLN A 488 -34.16 13.54 -14.31
CA GLN A 488 -34.39 13.14 -15.70
C GLN A 488 -33.24 13.66 -16.58
N SER A 489 -32.65 12.79 -17.41
CA SER A 489 -31.68 13.23 -18.41
C SER A 489 -31.62 12.30 -19.62
N GLN A 490 -31.17 12.83 -20.76
CA GLN A 490 -30.92 12.05 -21.96
C GLN A 490 -29.71 11.10 -21.81
N ARG A 491 -28.83 11.36 -20.83
CA ARG A 491 -27.66 10.52 -20.52
C ARG A 491 -27.77 9.96 -19.12
N LYS A 492 -27.57 8.64 -18.97
CA LYS A 492 -27.67 7.91 -17.70
C LYS A 492 -26.78 8.48 -16.60
N GLN A 493 -25.52 8.78 -16.92
CA GLN A 493 -24.58 9.38 -15.95
C GLN A 493 -25.01 10.80 -15.53
N SER A 494 -25.54 11.60 -16.45
CA SER A 494 -26.06 12.93 -16.15
C SER A 494 -27.32 12.87 -15.29
N ALA A 495 -28.20 11.88 -15.51
CA ALA A 495 -29.36 11.64 -14.65
C ALA A 495 -28.95 11.28 -13.22
N ARG A 496 -27.90 10.46 -13.05
CA ARG A 496 -27.33 10.14 -11.73
C ARG A 496 -26.75 11.37 -11.03
N HIS A 497 -25.93 12.16 -11.73
CA HIS A 497 -25.38 13.38 -11.14
C HIS A 497 -26.48 14.37 -10.74
N LEU A 498 -27.52 14.49 -11.57
CA LEU A 498 -28.69 15.31 -11.29
C LEU A 498 -29.51 14.75 -10.12
N ALA A 499 -29.57 13.43 -9.93
CA ALA A 499 -30.21 12.81 -8.77
C ALA A 499 -29.50 13.17 -7.47
N CYS A 500 -28.15 13.14 -7.45
CA CYS A 500 -27.36 13.61 -6.32
C CYS A 500 -27.62 15.08 -5.99
N LEU A 501 -27.64 15.94 -7.02
CA LEU A 501 -27.93 17.37 -6.83
C LEU A 501 -29.33 17.59 -6.26
N LYS A 502 -30.37 16.98 -6.86
CA LYS A 502 -31.76 17.07 -6.37
C LYS A 502 -31.90 16.58 -4.94
N TRP A 503 -31.16 15.53 -4.57
CA TRP A 503 -31.15 15.03 -3.20
C TRP A 503 -30.52 16.05 -2.24
N LEU A 504 -29.38 16.65 -2.61
CA LEU A 504 -28.74 17.70 -1.80
C LEU A 504 -29.61 18.95 -1.66
N GLU A 505 -30.32 19.34 -2.73
CA GLU A 505 -31.31 20.42 -2.70
C GLU A 505 -32.44 20.10 -1.71
N ALA A 506 -33.03 18.91 -1.82
CA ALA A 506 -34.10 18.46 -0.93
C ALA A 506 -33.64 18.31 0.53
N TYR A 507 -32.38 17.92 0.77
CA TYR A 507 -31.80 17.90 2.11
C TYR A 507 -31.70 19.30 2.72
N VAL A 508 -31.24 20.28 1.93
CA VAL A 508 -31.11 21.68 2.37
C VAL A 508 -32.48 22.34 2.59
N SER A 509 -33.49 22.00 1.78
CA SER A 509 -34.85 22.54 1.91
C SER A 509 -35.74 21.78 2.91
N ASP A 510 -35.25 20.69 3.51
CA ASP A 510 -36.03 19.80 4.39
C ASP A 510 -37.25 19.17 3.69
N GLU A 511 -37.07 18.78 2.42
CA GLU A 511 -38.12 18.22 1.54
C GLU A 511 -37.89 16.75 1.16
N LEU A 512 -36.92 16.09 1.81
CA LEU A 512 -36.67 14.65 1.64
C LEU A 512 -37.90 13.83 2.05
N VAL A 513 -38.13 12.73 1.35
CA VAL A 513 -39.23 11.78 1.59
C VAL A 513 -38.71 10.36 1.71
N SER A 514 -39.51 9.47 2.28
CA SER A 514 -39.23 8.03 2.27
C SER A 514 -39.52 7.42 0.89
N PRO A 515 -38.84 6.33 0.48
CA PRO A 515 -39.09 5.67 -0.81
C PRO A 515 -40.54 5.27 -1.05
N GLY A 516 -41.29 4.92 0.01
CA GLY A 516 -42.71 4.58 -0.07
C GLY A 516 -43.65 5.75 -0.37
N GLN A 517 -43.15 6.99 -0.36
CA GLN A 517 -43.91 8.22 -0.67
C GLN A 517 -43.67 8.72 -2.09
N ARG A 518 -42.97 7.95 -2.94
CA ARG A 518 -42.84 8.24 -4.38
C ARG A 518 -44.21 8.14 -5.06
N PRO A 519 -44.62 9.12 -5.88
CA PRO A 519 -45.83 9.00 -6.68
C PRO A 519 -45.65 7.89 -7.74
N GLU A 520 -46.68 7.09 -7.98
CA GLU A 520 -46.74 6.19 -9.15
C GLU A 520 -46.75 7.05 -10.42
N LEU A 521 -45.76 6.88 -11.30
CA LEU A 521 -45.76 7.57 -12.59
C LEU A 521 -46.84 6.98 -13.50
N SER A 522 -47.89 7.75 -13.75
CA SER A 522 -48.98 7.37 -14.68
C SER A 522 -48.46 7.22 -16.11
N GLU A 523 -48.84 6.14 -16.80
CA GLU A 523 -48.59 5.99 -18.24
C GLU A 523 -49.26 7.14 -19.04
N PRO A 524 -48.59 7.70 -20.07
CA PRO A 524 -49.17 8.80 -20.83
C PRO A 524 -50.36 8.34 -21.68
N SER A 525 -51.55 8.79 -21.30
CA SER A 525 -52.81 8.62 -22.01
C SER A 525 -52.82 9.34 -23.37
N GLN A 526 -53.26 8.60 -24.41
CA GLN A 526 -53.52 9.08 -25.75
C GLN A 526 -54.69 10.08 -25.78
N SER A 527 -54.48 11.30 -26.31
CA SER A 527 -55.34 12.02 -27.28
C SER A 527 -55.28 13.56 -27.17
N SER A 528 -54.97 14.22 -28.30
CA SER A 528 -55.70 15.34 -28.95
C SER A 528 -54.83 16.48 -29.48
N GLU A 529 -54.61 16.41 -30.80
CA GLU A 529 -54.55 17.43 -31.85
C GLU A 529 -54.23 18.93 -31.60
N LEU A 530 -53.25 19.38 -32.42
CA LEU A 530 -53.15 20.61 -33.24
C LEU A 530 -52.99 21.98 -32.56
N THR A 531 -51.78 22.56 -32.66
CA THR A 531 -51.52 23.70 -33.58
C THR A 531 -50.01 23.98 -33.73
N ALA A 532 -49.52 24.06 -34.97
CA ALA A 532 -48.22 24.67 -35.31
C ALA A 532 -48.48 26.12 -35.76
N PRO A 533 -47.57 27.07 -35.46
CA PRO A 533 -46.68 27.52 -36.55
C PRO A 533 -45.23 27.86 -36.14
N GLN A 534 -44.31 27.39 -36.99
CA GLN A 534 -43.13 28.07 -37.58
C GLN A 534 -42.08 28.75 -36.67
N HIS A 535 -40.85 28.24 -36.66
CA HIS A 535 -39.74 28.79 -37.47
C HIS A 535 -38.47 27.91 -37.41
N GLU A 536 -37.85 27.80 -38.58
CA GLU A 536 -36.43 27.53 -38.91
C GLU A 536 -35.80 26.15 -38.68
N VAL A 537 -35.69 25.45 -39.81
CA VAL A 537 -34.78 24.36 -40.13
C VAL A 537 -33.34 24.85 -40.00
N ALA A 538 -32.58 24.30 -39.06
CA ALA A 538 -31.13 24.19 -39.17
C ALA A 538 -30.79 22.87 -39.88
N GLU A 539 -29.96 22.95 -40.92
CA GLU A 539 -29.52 21.84 -41.77
C GLU A 539 -28.93 20.65 -41.00
N PRO A 540 -29.06 19.42 -41.53
CA PRO A 540 -28.38 18.25 -40.98
C PRO A 540 -26.87 18.36 -41.24
N ALA A 541 -26.07 18.29 -40.17
CA ALA A 541 -24.63 18.14 -40.30
C ALA A 541 -24.29 16.83 -41.06
N GLN A 542 -23.52 16.96 -42.13
CA GLN A 542 -23.01 15.87 -42.96
C GLN A 542 -22.06 14.91 -42.20
N PRO A 543 -21.88 13.66 -42.69
CA PRO A 543 -21.12 12.63 -41.99
C PRO A 543 -19.62 12.86 -42.13
N SER A 544 -18.91 13.03 -41.01
CA SER A 544 -17.45 13.13 -40.97
C SER A 544 -16.81 11.80 -40.52
N ASN A 545 -16.18 11.11 -41.47
CA ASN A 545 -15.20 10.02 -41.39
C ASN A 545 -15.18 9.11 -40.13
N VAL A 546 -15.87 7.97 -40.23
CA VAL A 546 -15.81 6.81 -39.31
C VAL A 546 -14.37 6.31 -39.06
N THR A 547 -13.44 6.53 -39.99
CA THR A 547 -12.07 5.99 -39.97
C THR A 547 -11.07 6.73 -39.05
N VAL A 548 -11.48 7.74 -38.30
CA VAL A 548 -10.55 8.58 -37.49
C VAL A 548 -10.81 8.54 -35.98
N HIS A 549 -11.75 7.69 -35.50
CA HIS A 549 -12.00 7.61 -34.05
C HIS A 549 -10.76 7.06 -33.30
N PRO A 550 -10.28 7.70 -32.21
CA PRO A 550 -9.10 7.26 -31.48
C PRO A 550 -9.19 5.80 -31.03
N THR A 551 -10.37 5.37 -30.55
CA THR A 551 -10.64 3.98 -30.15
C THR A 551 -10.57 2.97 -31.31
N LEU A 552 -10.70 3.39 -32.57
CA LEU A 552 -10.57 2.51 -33.74
C LEU A 552 -9.14 2.49 -34.33
N SER A 553 -8.29 3.43 -33.91
CA SER A 553 -6.94 3.63 -34.47
C SER A 553 -5.81 3.37 -33.46
N ALA A 554 -6.04 3.60 -32.16
CA ALA A 554 -5.07 3.37 -31.08
C ALA A 554 -5.05 1.92 -30.58
N SER A 555 -3.90 1.46 -30.07
CA SER A 555 -3.78 0.12 -29.48
C SER A 555 -4.52 0.03 -28.14
N LEU A 556 -5.25 -1.06 -27.92
CA LEU A 556 -5.96 -1.33 -26.67
C LEU A 556 -4.98 -1.78 -25.58
N GLU A 557 -4.92 -1.07 -24.45
CA GLU A 557 -4.00 -1.34 -23.35
C GLU A 557 -4.62 -2.23 -22.26
N ALA A 558 -3.79 -3.04 -21.58
CA ALA A 558 -4.25 -3.92 -20.51
C ALA A 558 -4.76 -3.11 -19.30
N GLY A 559 -5.99 -3.38 -18.87
CA GLY A 559 -6.63 -2.71 -17.72
C GLY A 559 -7.61 -1.58 -18.08
N GLN A 560 -7.77 -1.28 -19.38
CA GLN A 560 -8.79 -0.34 -19.84
C GLN A 560 -10.22 -0.89 -19.65
N ASN A 561 -11.19 0.01 -19.49
CA ASN A 561 -12.61 -0.34 -19.42
C ASN A 561 -13.16 -0.52 -20.85
N PHE A 562 -12.99 -1.70 -21.43
CA PHE A 562 -13.39 -2.02 -22.80
C PHE A 562 -14.90 -1.91 -23.02
N VAL A 563 -15.72 -2.22 -22.00
CA VAL A 563 -17.18 -2.00 -22.07
C VAL A 563 -17.48 -0.51 -22.22
N GLY A 564 -16.81 0.34 -21.44
CA GLY A 564 -16.96 1.80 -21.52
C GLY A 564 -16.46 2.34 -22.86
N LEU A 565 -15.30 1.90 -23.34
CA LEU A 565 -14.73 2.31 -24.62
C LEU A 565 -15.62 1.92 -25.81
N LEU A 566 -16.20 0.72 -25.81
CA LEU A 566 -17.11 0.28 -26.87
C LEU A 566 -18.45 1.02 -26.83
N GLN A 567 -18.96 1.33 -25.63
CA GLN A 567 -20.16 2.16 -25.49
C GLN A 567 -19.92 3.60 -25.97
N GLU A 568 -18.78 4.19 -25.60
CA GLU A 568 -18.39 5.53 -26.04
C GLU A 568 -18.20 5.59 -27.55
N LEU A 569 -17.54 4.57 -28.14
CA LEU A 569 -17.35 4.46 -29.58
C LEU A 569 -18.69 4.31 -30.33
N SER A 570 -19.59 3.44 -29.86
CA SER A 570 -20.92 3.31 -30.46
C SER A 570 -21.71 4.62 -30.37
N GLN A 571 -21.62 5.32 -29.24
CA GLN A 571 -22.31 6.61 -29.07
C GLN A 571 -21.72 7.73 -29.92
N SER A 572 -20.39 7.82 -30.01
CA SER A 572 -19.73 8.89 -30.76
C SER A 572 -19.93 8.76 -32.27
N LEU A 573 -20.08 7.54 -32.78
CA LEU A 573 -20.30 7.25 -34.21
C LEU A 573 -21.76 6.95 -34.57
N GLY A 574 -22.68 7.04 -33.60
CA GLY A 574 -24.13 6.84 -33.82
C GLY A 574 -24.51 5.39 -34.16
N TRP A 575 -23.74 4.41 -33.68
CA TRP A 575 -24.01 2.98 -33.88
C TRP A 575 -24.93 2.42 -32.80
N THR A 576 -25.43 1.22 -33.04
CA THR A 576 -26.16 0.49 -31.99
C THR A 576 -25.27 0.26 -30.78
N LEU A 577 -25.85 0.35 -29.58
CA LEU A 577 -25.12 0.08 -28.36
C LEU A 577 -24.77 -1.42 -28.26
N PRO A 578 -23.62 -1.78 -27.66
CA PRO A 578 -23.24 -3.17 -27.47
C PRO A 578 -24.25 -3.92 -26.60
N ALA A 579 -24.88 -4.94 -27.16
CA ALA A 579 -25.77 -5.86 -26.48
C ALA A 579 -24.97 -7.04 -25.93
N TYR A 580 -25.20 -7.42 -24.67
CA TYR A 580 -24.48 -8.51 -24.02
C TYR A 580 -25.43 -9.62 -23.61
N GLN A 581 -25.19 -10.83 -24.09
CA GLN A 581 -25.91 -12.02 -23.67
C GLN A 581 -24.98 -12.96 -22.89
N PHE A 582 -25.48 -13.50 -21.79
CA PHE A 582 -24.79 -14.50 -20.99
C PHE A 582 -25.45 -15.85 -21.18
N THR A 583 -24.66 -16.88 -21.49
CA THR A 583 -25.10 -18.27 -21.59
C THR A 583 -24.17 -19.17 -20.77
N GLY A 584 -24.68 -20.29 -20.25
CA GLY A 584 -23.95 -21.22 -19.38
C GLY A 584 -24.12 -20.95 -17.87
N ASP A 585 -23.95 -22.02 -17.07
CA ASP A 585 -24.02 -22.00 -15.61
C ASP A 585 -22.63 -22.08 -14.96
N SER A 586 -22.54 -21.70 -13.68
CA SER A 586 -21.30 -21.74 -12.89
C SER A 586 -20.58 -23.10 -13.01
N PRO A 587 -19.25 -23.14 -13.24
CA PRO A 587 -18.28 -22.09 -12.91
C PRO A 587 -17.82 -21.22 -14.09
N GLU A 588 -18.35 -21.35 -15.30
CA GLU A 588 -17.91 -20.55 -16.47
C GLU A 588 -19.09 -19.95 -17.24
N PHE A 589 -19.16 -18.62 -17.28
CA PHE A 589 -20.16 -17.89 -18.06
C PHE A 589 -19.60 -17.52 -19.43
N ILE A 590 -20.37 -17.77 -20.48
CA ILE A 590 -20.09 -17.29 -21.82
C ILE A 590 -20.80 -15.96 -22.00
N CYS A 591 -20.05 -14.88 -22.21
CA CYS A 591 -20.58 -13.58 -22.58
C CYS A 591 -20.38 -13.34 -24.07
N THR A 592 -21.45 -13.00 -24.78
CA THR A 592 -21.44 -12.58 -26.19
C THR A 592 -21.82 -11.11 -26.25
N CYS A 593 -20.96 -10.30 -26.86
CA CYS A 593 -21.16 -8.87 -27.11
C CYS A 593 -21.45 -8.66 -28.60
N THR A 594 -22.60 -8.08 -28.92
CA THR A 594 -23.02 -7.82 -30.30
C THR A 594 -23.18 -6.33 -30.53
N VAL A 595 -22.56 -5.80 -31.59
CA VAL A 595 -22.73 -4.43 -32.04
C VAL A 595 -23.01 -4.41 -33.53
N GLN A 596 -24.09 -3.77 -33.94
CA GLN A 596 -24.42 -3.56 -35.34
C GLN A 596 -23.94 -2.20 -35.80
N VAL A 597 -23.11 -2.20 -36.85
CA VAL A 597 -22.53 -1.02 -37.46
C VAL A 597 -22.83 -1.06 -38.95
N GLN A 598 -23.66 -0.12 -39.41
CA GLN A 598 -24.20 -0.11 -40.78
C GLN A 598 -24.90 -1.46 -41.10
N GLU A 599 -24.59 -2.11 -42.22
CA GLU A 599 -25.15 -3.42 -42.62
C GLU A 599 -24.39 -4.62 -42.01
N GLN A 600 -23.37 -4.39 -41.17
CA GLN A 600 -22.52 -5.44 -40.62
C GLN A 600 -22.70 -5.60 -39.10
N THR A 601 -22.71 -6.84 -38.62
CA THR A 601 -22.79 -7.17 -37.19
C THR A 601 -21.44 -7.69 -36.69
N PHE A 602 -20.93 -7.09 -35.63
CA PHE A 602 -19.71 -7.49 -34.94
C PHE A 602 -20.08 -8.23 -33.66
N ILE A 603 -19.48 -9.40 -33.44
CA ILE A 603 -19.83 -10.28 -32.33
C ILE A 603 -18.55 -10.72 -31.63
N GLY A 604 -18.29 -10.16 -30.44
CA GLY A 604 -17.19 -10.59 -29.58
C GLY A 604 -17.66 -11.60 -28.53
N ARG A 605 -16.85 -12.59 -28.19
CA ARG A 605 -17.24 -13.63 -27.22
C ARG A 605 -16.13 -13.90 -26.22
N ALA A 606 -16.49 -14.04 -24.95
CA ALA A 606 -15.56 -14.39 -23.89
C ALA A 606 -16.14 -15.35 -22.87
N ILE A 607 -15.32 -16.30 -22.42
CA ILE A 607 -15.65 -17.25 -21.35
C ILE A 607 -14.94 -16.80 -20.08
N SER A 608 -15.69 -16.64 -18.98
CA SER A 608 -15.14 -16.18 -17.73
C SER A 608 -15.91 -16.71 -16.52
N PRO A 609 -15.23 -17.05 -15.41
CA PRO A 609 -15.89 -17.46 -14.18
C PRO A 609 -16.61 -16.30 -13.47
N GLN A 610 -16.38 -15.06 -13.90
CA GLN A 610 -17.04 -13.87 -13.37
C GLN A 610 -17.72 -13.11 -14.50
N LYS A 611 -19.04 -12.91 -14.43
CA LYS A 611 -19.83 -12.19 -15.45
C LYS A 611 -19.24 -10.81 -15.78
N LYS A 612 -18.73 -10.07 -14.78
CA LYS A 612 -18.10 -8.75 -14.97
C LYS A 612 -16.84 -8.82 -15.85
N ARG A 613 -15.99 -9.82 -15.62
CA ARG A 613 -14.78 -10.04 -16.42
C ARG A 613 -15.11 -10.57 -17.81
N GLY A 614 -16.08 -11.49 -17.92
CA GLY A 614 -16.62 -11.95 -19.20
C GLY A 614 -17.16 -10.82 -20.07
N LYS A 615 -17.85 -9.84 -19.47
CA LYS A 615 -18.33 -8.64 -20.18
C LYS A 615 -17.19 -7.78 -20.74
N GLN A 616 -16.14 -7.57 -19.94
CA GLN A 616 -14.95 -6.80 -20.35
C GLN A 616 -14.18 -7.50 -21.47
N ASP A 617 -14.00 -8.81 -21.36
CA ASP A 617 -13.27 -9.59 -22.36
C ASP A 617 -14.06 -9.71 -23.67
N ALA A 618 -15.40 -9.85 -23.62
CA ALA A 618 -16.26 -9.87 -24.81
C ALA A 618 -16.31 -8.51 -25.51
N ALA A 619 -16.36 -7.41 -24.75
CA ALA A 619 -16.29 -6.04 -25.30
C ALA A 619 -14.94 -5.76 -25.98
N ARG A 620 -13.85 -6.24 -25.38
CA ARG A 620 -12.51 -6.13 -25.95
C ARG A 620 -12.42 -6.89 -27.28
N ASP A 621 -12.96 -8.10 -27.32
CA ASP A 621 -12.98 -8.93 -28.52
C ASP A 621 -13.76 -8.25 -29.66
N THR A 622 -14.92 -7.65 -29.36
CA THR A 622 -15.68 -6.86 -30.35
C THR A 622 -14.89 -5.63 -30.84
N LEU A 623 -14.22 -4.89 -29.94
CA LEU A 623 -13.40 -3.74 -30.31
C LEU A 623 -12.23 -4.13 -31.22
N VAL A 624 -11.57 -5.26 -30.95
CA VAL A 624 -10.47 -5.76 -31.81
C VAL A 624 -10.97 -6.07 -33.21
N GLN A 625 -12.09 -6.78 -33.33
CA GLN A 625 -12.71 -7.07 -34.64
C GLN A 625 -13.08 -5.79 -35.41
N MET A 626 -13.58 -4.77 -34.71
CA MET A 626 -13.87 -3.47 -35.32
C MET A 626 -12.59 -2.75 -35.76
N GLN A 627 -11.55 -2.70 -34.91
CA GLN A 627 -10.27 -2.10 -35.24
C GLN A 627 -9.65 -2.74 -36.49
N GLU A 628 -9.66 -4.07 -36.58
CA GLU A 628 -9.15 -4.80 -37.75
C GLU A 628 -9.94 -4.44 -39.02
N ARG A 629 -11.28 -4.42 -38.93
CA ARG A 629 -12.16 -4.14 -40.08
C ARG A 629 -12.03 -2.72 -40.60
N PHE A 630 -11.98 -1.73 -39.71
CA PHE A 630 -11.90 -0.31 -40.07
C PHE A 630 -10.48 0.15 -40.42
N ARG A 631 -9.45 -0.61 -40.03
CA ARG A 631 -8.05 -0.32 -40.34
C ARG A 631 -7.54 -1.00 -41.61
N TYR A 632 -8.08 -2.15 -42.01
CA TYR A 632 -7.53 -2.96 -43.12
C TYR A 632 -8.44 -3.21 -44.33
N GLY A 633 -9.73 -2.83 -44.34
CA GLY A 633 -10.57 -2.82 -45.55
C GLY A 633 -10.68 -4.16 -46.32
N SER A 634 -11.62 -5.02 -45.91
CA SER A 634 -12.18 -6.20 -46.62
C SER A 634 -11.28 -6.97 -47.62
N HIS A 635 -10.62 -8.01 -47.12
CA HIS A 635 -10.45 -9.37 -47.68
C HIS A 635 -10.17 -10.24 -46.43
N THR A 636 -10.80 -11.36 -46.10
CA THR A 636 -11.41 -12.44 -46.88
C THR A 636 -12.22 -13.34 -45.92
N GLU A 637 -13.36 -13.84 -46.42
CA GLU A 637 -14.06 -15.11 -46.15
C GLU A 637 -14.13 -15.75 -44.74
N ILE A 638 -15.38 -15.90 -44.32
CA ILE A 638 -15.89 -16.82 -43.30
C ILE A 638 -15.73 -18.27 -43.81
N GLY A 639 -14.90 -19.07 -43.15
CA GLY A 639 -14.93 -20.54 -43.19
C GLY A 639 -15.02 -21.05 -41.76
N SER A 640 -16.21 -21.37 -41.29
CA SER A 640 -16.78 -22.74 -41.23
C SER A 640 -16.54 -23.38 -39.86
N HIS A 641 -17.66 -23.71 -39.22
CA HIS A 641 -17.77 -24.55 -38.04
C HIS A 641 -16.74 -25.69 -38.00
N THR A 642 -16.09 -25.86 -36.86
CA THR A 642 -15.74 -27.19 -36.38
C THR A 642 -16.02 -27.25 -34.89
N GLU A 643 -16.75 -28.29 -34.53
CA GLU A 643 -17.19 -28.66 -33.19
C GLU A 643 -16.02 -28.62 -32.20
N ILE A 644 -16.30 -28.10 -30.99
CA ILE A 644 -15.43 -28.35 -29.85
C ILE A 644 -15.70 -29.80 -29.45
N ASP A 645 -14.95 -30.72 -30.06
CA ASP A 645 -14.84 -32.10 -29.62
C ASP A 645 -14.14 -32.08 -28.25
N GLU A 646 -14.65 -32.85 -27.29
CA GLU A 646 -14.05 -33.05 -25.98
C GLU A 646 -12.55 -33.39 -26.13
N PRO A 647 -11.65 -32.87 -25.26
CA PRO A 647 -10.25 -33.19 -25.38
C PRO A 647 -10.03 -34.69 -25.10
N LYS A 648 -9.83 -35.45 -26.17
CA LYS A 648 -9.30 -36.81 -26.12
C LYS A 648 -7.88 -36.76 -25.57
N VAL A 649 -7.66 -37.44 -24.46
CA VAL A 649 -6.36 -37.78 -23.91
C VAL A 649 -5.64 -38.66 -24.94
N PHE A 650 -4.59 -38.14 -25.57
CA PHE A 650 -3.69 -38.95 -26.38
C PHE A 650 -2.57 -39.51 -25.50
N VAL A 651 -2.66 -40.81 -25.22
CA VAL A 651 -1.53 -41.61 -24.75
C VAL A 651 -0.83 -42.12 -26.01
N THR A 652 0.39 -41.64 -26.29
CA THR A 652 1.28 -42.28 -27.26
C THR A 652 2.40 -43.02 -26.52
N PRO A 653 2.72 -44.26 -26.93
CA PRO A 653 3.68 -45.09 -26.22
C PRO A 653 5.12 -44.70 -26.56
N SER A 654 5.98 -44.92 -25.58
CA SER A 654 7.43 -44.87 -25.63
C SER A 654 7.99 -45.67 -26.82
N VAL A 655 8.91 -45.05 -27.58
CA VAL A 655 9.81 -45.76 -28.49
C VAL A 655 11.17 -45.85 -27.81
N GLU A 656 11.59 -47.09 -27.62
CA GLU A 656 12.92 -47.52 -27.17
C GLU A 656 13.99 -47.13 -28.19
N GLU A 657 15.11 -46.58 -27.73
CA GLU A 657 16.41 -46.78 -28.38
C GLU A 657 17.51 -46.98 -27.32
N GLU A 658 18.46 -47.84 -27.69
CA GLU A 658 19.23 -48.78 -26.87
C GLU A 658 20.38 -48.19 -26.02
N GLU A 659 20.72 -48.93 -24.96
CA GLU A 659 21.82 -48.74 -24.01
C GLU A 659 23.23 -48.72 -24.63
N PRO A 660 24.23 -48.30 -23.83
CA PRO A 660 25.17 -49.33 -23.37
C PRO A 660 25.41 -49.32 -21.85
N GLN A 661 25.21 -50.49 -21.22
CA GLN A 661 25.59 -50.90 -19.86
C GLN A 661 27.08 -51.35 -19.75
N PRO A 662 27.63 -51.66 -18.55
CA PRO A 662 27.35 -51.12 -17.21
C PRO A 662 28.65 -50.79 -16.42
N ALA A 663 28.57 -49.86 -15.48
CA ALA A 663 29.44 -49.85 -14.29
C ALA A 663 28.56 -49.84 -13.04
N LYS A 664 28.64 -50.93 -12.27
CA LYS A 664 27.89 -51.18 -11.04
C LYS A 664 28.16 -50.08 -9.98
N SER A 665 27.11 -49.39 -9.53
CA SER A 665 26.85 -49.25 -8.09
C SER A 665 25.49 -48.60 -7.81
N SER A 666 24.75 -49.26 -6.91
CA SER A 666 23.63 -48.76 -6.08
C SER A 666 22.41 -48.14 -6.75
N ALA A 667 21.28 -48.84 -6.60
CA ALA A 667 19.93 -48.27 -6.73
C ALA A 667 19.82 -46.95 -5.92
N PRO A 668 19.22 -45.88 -6.47
CA PRO A 668 18.87 -44.73 -5.65
C PRO A 668 17.63 -45.05 -4.83
N ALA A 669 17.73 -44.75 -3.54
CA ALA A 669 16.66 -44.89 -2.57
C ALA A 669 15.40 -44.13 -3.02
N SER A 670 14.25 -44.77 -2.86
CA SER A 670 12.94 -44.12 -2.93
C SER A 670 12.83 -43.08 -1.80
N THR A 671 13.15 -41.82 -2.08
CA THR A 671 12.88 -40.71 -1.17
C THR A 671 11.41 -40.31 -1.34
N SER A 672 10.55 -40.74 -0.42
CA SER A 672 9.18 -40.22 -0.34
C SER A 672 9.24 -38.74 0.05
N ILE A 673 9.20 -37.84 -0.93
CA ILE A 673 9.17 -36.41 -0.67
C ILE A 673 7.78 -36.03 -0.15
N SER A 674 7.69 -35.64 1.11
CA SER A 674 6.44 -35.16 1.72
C SER A 674 6.37 -33.63 1.69
N HIS A 675 5.83 -33.06 0.60
CA HIS A 675 5.58 -31.61 0.49
C HIS A 675 4.08 -31.32 0.32
N PRO A 676 3.49 -30.30 0.98
CA PRO A 676 2.07 -29.98 0.83
C PRO A 676 1.63 -29.74 -0.62
N LEU A 677 2.47 -29.14 -1.46
CA LEU A 677 2.19 -28.95 -2.89
C LEU A 677 2.31 -30.25 -3.72
N LEU A 678 2.95 -31.29 -3.19
CA LEU A 678 3.03 -32.61 -3.81
C LEU A 678 1.99 -33.59 -3.25
N ILE A 679 1.23 -33.21 -2.20
CA ILE A 679 0.24 -34.07 -1.52
C ILE A 679 -1.19 -33.55 -1.66
N LYS A 680 -1.40 -32.23 -1.63
CA LYS A 680 -2.75 -31.63 -1.66
C LYS A 680 -3.24 -31.44 -3.09
N GLN A 681 -4.53 -31.71 -3.33
CA GLN A 681 -5.18 -31.47 -4.61
C GLN A 681 -5.06 -29.99 -5.03
N LEU A 682 -4.60 -29.75 -6.26
CA LEU A 682 -4.53 -28.42 -6.86
C LEU A 682 -5.93 -27.88 -7.16
N LYS A 683 -6.17 -26.61 -6.84
CA LYS A 683 -7.44 -25.89 -7.10
C LYS A 683 -7.26 -24.85 -8.19
N ASP A 684 -8.26 -24.69 -9.05
CA ASP A 684 -8.21 -23.72 -10.14
C ASP A 684 -8.06 -22.27 -9.66
N GLY A 685 -7.19 -21.51 -10.34
CA GLY A 685 -6.83 -20.14 -9.98
C GLY A 685 -5.62 -20.00 -9.04
N GLN A 686 -5.02 -21.11 -8.60
CA GLN A 686 -3.78 -21.10 -7.83
C GLN A 686 -2.55 -20.72 -8.67
N ASN A 687 -1.50 -20.19 -8.05
CA ASN A 687 -0.28 -19.76 -8.75
C ASN A 687 0.64 -20.94 -9.10
N TYR A 688 0.26 -21.74 -10.11
CA TYR A 688 1.01 -22.94 -10.51
C TYR A 688 2.46 -22.66 -10.91
N ILE A 689 2.72 -21.55 -11.61
CA ILE A 689 4.09 -21.15 -11.98
C ILE A 689 4.92 -20.89 -10.72
N GLY A 690 4.38 -20.13 -9.77
CA GLY A 690 5.05 -19.86 -8.49
C GLY A 690 5.22 -21.11 -7.64
N PHE A 691 4.23 -22.00 -7.61
CA PHE A 691 4.31 -23.27 -6.89
C PHE A 691 5.35 -24.22 -7.47
N LEU A 692 5.45 -24.30 -8.80
CA LEU A 692 6.47 -25.13 -9.47
C LEU A 692 7.88 -24.55 -9.24
N GLN A 693 8.04 -23.23 -9.31
CA GLN A 693 9.30 -22.57 -8.95
C GLN A 693 9.66 -22.80 -7.48
N GLN A 694 8.69 -22.68 -6.58
CA GLN A 694 8.88 -22.96 -5.15
C GLN A 694 9.31 -24.41 -4.92
N LEU A 695 8.69 -25.38 -5.60
CA LEU A 695 9.07 -26.79 -5.49
C LEU A 695 10.49 -27.04 -6.00
N CYS A 696 10.84 -26.53 -7.19
CA CYS A 696 12.21 -26.65 -7.71
C CYS A 696 13.24 -26.02 -6.77
N GLN A 697 12.92 -24.88 -6.16
CA GLN A 697 13.81 -24.23 -5.19
C GLN A 697 13.91 -25.02 -3.87
N THR A 698 12.80 -25.57 -3.40
CA THR A 698 12.73 -26.32 -2.13
C THR A 698 13.53 -27.62 -2.23
N PHE A 699 13.48 -28.30 -3.37
CA PHE A 699 14.16 -29.58 -3.60
C PHE A 699 15.46 -29.47 -4.40
N VAL A 700 15.94 -28.24 -4.64
CA VAL A 700 17.19 -27.96 -5.37
C VAL A 700 17.21 -28.56 -6.79
N TRP A 701 16.05 -28.57 -7.45
CA TRP A 701 15.92 -28.94 -8.86
C TRP A 701 16.21 -27.74 -9.77
N ALA A 702 16.50 -28.02 -11.04
CA ALA A 702 16.59 -26.97 -12.05
C ALA A 702 15.26 -26.19 -12.13
N LEU A 703 15.35 -24.87 -12.28
CA LEU A 703 14.17 -24.02 -12.43
C LEU A 703 13.38 -24.44 -13.69
N PRO A 704 12.05 -24.32 -13.68
CA PRO A 704 11.22 -24.71 -14.80
C PRO A 704 11.57 -23.89 -16.04
N GLU A 705 11.94 -24.59 -17.11
CA GLU A 705 12.17 -24.00 -18.42
C GLU A 705 10.86 -23.94 -19.19
N TYR A 706 10.61 -22.81 -19.88
CA TYR A 706 9.39 -22.62 -20.65
C TYR A 706 9.74 -22.23 -22.07
N GLU A 707 9.43 -23.11 -23.00
CA GLU A 707 9.44 -22.81 -24.42
C GLU A 707 8.01 -22.43 -24.85
N VAL A 708 7.88 -21.33 -25.60
CA VAL A 708 6.57 -20.94 -26.16
C VAL A 708 6.73 -20.73 -27.65
N ILE A 709 5.91 -21.45 -28.41
CA ILE A 709 5.89 -21.43 -29.86
C ILE A 709 4.49 -21.00 -30.32
N GLY A 710 4.41 -20.30 -31.44
CA GLY A 710 3.16 -19.82 -32.01
C GLY A 710 2.90 -18.33 -31.78
N GLU A 711 1.91 -17.81 -32.50
CA GLU A 711 1.44 -16.44 -32.47
C GLU A 711 -0.08 -16.44 -32.35
N THR A 712 -0.68 -15.29 -32.03
CA THR A 712 -2.14 -15.16 -31.90
C THR A 712 -2.83 -15.73 -33.15
N PRO A 713 -3.78 -16.67 -33.01
CA PRO A 713 -4.60 -16.95 -31.83
C PRO A 713 -4.16 -18.17 -30.98
N GLU A 714 -2.98 -18.75 -31.20
CA GLU A 714 -2.60 -20.02 -30.56
C GLU A 714 -1.13 -20.03 -30.11
N PHE A 715 -0.91 -20.10 -28.79
CA PHE A 715 0.39 -20.28 -28.18
C PHE A 715 0.47 -21.68 -27.57
N ILE A 716 1.45 -22.46 -28.01
CA ILE A 716 1.81 -23.74 -27.41
C ILE A 716 2.95 -23.45 -26.44
N CYS A 717 2.80 -23.82 -25.18
CA CYS A 717 3.87 -23.72 -24.21
C CYS A 717 4.24 -25.09 -23.67
N THR A 718 5.53 -25.40 -23.75
CA THR A 718 6.14 -26.58 -23.16
C THR A 718 6.92 -26.15 -21.92
N CYS A 719 6.58 -26.70 -20.77
CA CYS A 719 7.29 -26.52 -19.51
C CYS A 719 8.07 -27.78 -19.17
N THR A 720 9.37 -27.64 -18.92
CA THR A 720 10.25 -28.77 -18.60
C THR A 720 10.86 -28.57 -17.21
N VAL A 721 10.79 -29.61 -16.37
CA VAL A 721 11.45 -29.67 -15.06
C VAL A 721 12.24 -30.97 -14.94
N LEU A 722 13.49 -30.88 -14.48
CA LEU A 722 14.31 -32.03 -14.15
C LEU A 722 14.27 -32.24 -12.63
N ALA A 723 13.56 -33.27 -12.16
CA ALA A 723 13.43 -33.60 -10.74
C ALA A 723 13.93 -35.03 -10.49
N GLU A 724 14.81 -35.21 -9.50
CA GLU A 724 15.42 -36.51 -9.15
C GLU A 724 16.04 -37.28 -10.35
N GLY A 725 16.62 -36.54 -11.30
CA GLY A 725 17.21 -37.12 -12.52
C GLY A 725 16.20 -37.57 -13.60
N GLN A 726 14.90 -37.37 -13.37
CA GLN A 726 13.84 -37.58 -14.35
C GLN A 726 13.32 -36.25 -14.91
N ARG A 727 12.87 -36.28 -16.17
CA ARG A 727 12.37 -35.09 -16.88
C ARG A 727 10.85 -35.13 -16.95
N PHE A 728 10.21 -34.11 -16.39
CA PHE A 728 8.76 -33.88 -16.40
C PHE A 728 8.45 -32.79 -17.42
N ILE A 729 7.48 -33.02 -18.29
CA ILE A 729 7.17 -32.13 -19.40
C ILE A 729 5.67 -31.88 -19.45
N GLY A 730 5.27 -30.65 -19.21
CA GLY A 730 3.89 -30.23 -19.35
C GLY A 730 3.71 -29.35 -20.58
N GLU A 731 2.86 -29.78 -21.50
CA GLU A 731 2.49 -28.98 -22.65
C GLU A 731 1.07 -28.43 -22.48
N ALA A 732 0.87 -27.16 -22.83
CA ALA A 732 -0.46 -26.58 -22.88
C ALA A 732 -0.59 -25.54 -23.97
N THR A 733 -1.74 -25.56 -24.63
CA THR A 733 -2.09 -24.65 -25.71
C THR A 733 -3.11 -23.63 -25.25
N SER A 734 -2.91 -22.36 -25.57
CA SER A 734 -3.85 -21.30 -25.23
C SER A 734 -3.73 -20.10 -26.16
N SER A 735 -4.84 -19.39 -26.37
CA SER A 735 -4.85 -18.12 -27.09
C SER A 735 -4.15 -16.96 -26.38
N GLN A 736 -3.69 -17.18 -25.14
CA GLN A 736 -2.87 -16.22 -24.41
C GLN A 736 -1.58 -16.87 -23.94
N LYS A 737 -0.42 -16.33 -24.36
CA LYS A 737 0.92 -16.78 -23.95
C LYS A 737 1.08 -16.99 -22.43
N LYS A 738 0.50 -16.11 -21.62
CA LYS A 738 0.53 -16.23 -20.14
C LYS A 738 -0.31 -17.41 -19.63
N LYS A 739 -1.45 -17.71 -20.26
CA LYS A 739 -2.28 -18.87 -19.91
C LYS A 739 -1.66 -20.18 -20.36
N ALA A 740 -1.03 -20.23 -21.55
CA ALA A 740 -0.28 -21.39 -22.02
C ALA A 740 0.82 -21.76 -21.01
N LYS A 741 1.63 -20.79 -20.57
CA LYS A 741 2.63 -20.99 -19.50
C LYS A 741 2.02 -21.47 -18.17
N TYR A 742 0.89 -20.86 -17.78
CA TYR A 742 0.20 -21.21 -16.54
C TYR A 742 -0.29 -22.66 -16.52
N PHE A 743 -0.87 -23.14 -17.62
CA PHE A 743 -1.36 -24.51 -17.74
C PHE A 743 -0.23 -25.52 -17.95
N ALA A 744 0.82 -25.17 -18.70
CA ALA A 744 2.01 -26.01 -18.84
C ALA A 744 2.65 -26.30 -17.47
N ALA A 745 2.73 -25.28 -16.60
CA ALA A 745 3.19 -25.46 -15.22
C ALA A 745 2.25 -26.34 -14.37
N LYS A 746 0.92 -26.23 -14.58
CA LYS A 746 -0.07 -27.08 -13.90
C LYS A 746 0.12 -28.55 -14.27
N VAL A 747 0.36 -28.86 -15.55
CA VAL A 747 0.58 -30.23 -16.02
C VAL A 747 1.82 -30.83 -15.35
N VAL A 748 2.95 -30.12 -15.34
CA VAL A 748 4.17 -30.60 -14.64
C VAL A 748 3.92 -30.83 -13.15
N LEU A 749 3.18 -29.94 -12.48
CA LEU A 749 2.85 -30.13 -11.06
C LEU A 749 2.00 -31.38 -10.80
N LEU A 750 1.05 -31.68 -11.69
CA LEU A 750 0.21 -32.87 -11.59
C LEU A 750 1.04 -34.15 -11.82
N GLU A 751 1.96 -34.14 -12.80
CA GLU A 751 2.87 -35.27 -13.02
C GLU A 751 3.80 -35.50 -11.82
N LEU A 752 4.34 -34.42 -11.23
CA LEU A 752 5.15 -34.52 -10.01
C LEU A 752 4.32 -35.05 -8.83
N GLN A 753 3.06 -34.60 -8.66
CA GLN A 753 2.16 -35.16 -7.65
C GLN A 753 1.96 -36.66 -7.85
N GLN A 754 1.69 -37.09 -9.09
CA GLN A 754 1.49 -38.49 -9.42
C GLN A 754 2.75 -39.34 -9.19
N TYR A 755 3.91 -38.82 -9.56
CA TYR A 755 5.21 -39.48 -9.41
C TYR A 755 5.57 -39.70 -7.94
N PHE A 756 5.39 -38.69 -7.08
CA PHE A 756 5.75 -38.77 -5.66
C PHE A 756 4.67 -39.38 -4.76
N GLN A 757 3.42 -39.48 -5.20
CA GLN A 757 2.33 -40.13 -4.46
C GLN A 757 2.18 -41.63 -4.75
N GLY A 758 2.71 -42.14 -5.86
CA GLY A 758 2.76 -43.57 -6.15
C GLY A 758 1.39 -44.22 -6.41
N GLY A 759 0.90 -44.10 -7.66
CA GLY A 759 0.07 -45.11 -8.35
C GLY A 759 -1.28 -45.50 -7.75
N GLU A 760 -2.31 -44.66 -7.92
CA GLU A 760 -3.69 -45.00 -8.36
C GLU A 760 -4.55 -43.72 -8.26
N VAL A 761 -4.90 -43.13 -9.42
CA VAL A 761 -6.11 -42.31 -9.60
C VAL A 761 -6.74 -42.74 -10.92
#